data_AF-A0A136M3D3-F1
#
_entry.id   AF-A0A136M3D3-F1
#
_cell.length_a   1.000
_cell.length_b   1.000
_cell.length_c   1.000
_cell.angle_alpha   90.00
_cell.angle_beta   90.00
_cell.angle_gamma   90.00
#
_symmetry.space_group_name_H-M   'P 1'
#
loop_
_entity.id
_entity.type
_entity.pdbx_description
1 polymer ?
#
loop_
_entity_poly.entity_id
_entity_poly.type
_entity_poly.pdbx_seq_one_letter_code
_entity_poly.pdbx_strand_id
1 'polypeptide(L)'
;MVMKKIALVSFCLLSVTLLSTAQEKTKTTWVDAEAKTLEPKLIELRRYFHESPELSNQEFKTSAKVVDFLKSLGLEVQYPVAKTGVVALLKGGKPGPVVALRADMDGLPITERNGLPFASKVVADFAGQQTGVMHACGHDAHMAMLLIVAEILTKHKAELKGTVKFIFQPAEEGAPANEWPAGAERMVKDGVLKNPNVDAIFGLHIQSLLPSGQIAYRAGGLMASVDGVDIKVKGKGAHGATPWDSVDPIVVAAQIIQGLQTVVSRQTELTKAGAVITIGSMHAGVRRNIIPETATLEGTIRAFDDAMQKKIHEKIKVTAEKIAESAGATAEVNIMVMYPATVNHPELTNKMVPSLIRAAGKENVVVTQPVTMAEDFSFYQREVPGFFFFLGAYPANMNLTAQPTHHTADFMIDEAAMITGVKALVNVTLDYAEGWKNKNRIQAKPNQNMKYFLLIISLITTSVVAQVNPKLQTKLNQQAKEIETRVIEWRRHLHQNPELSNRETQTAAYIAEHLRKIGLKIQTGVAHTGVVGLLETGKPGPVIALRADMDALPVTERNSLPFASKVKATYNGQETGVMHACGHDSHVAILMGVAEILVKNKAELKGTIKFIFQPAEEGAPADEEGGAELMVKQGVLQNPKVEAIFGLHVSSGTPIGELTYKPGGLLAAADNYSIKVLGRQAHGSTPWMSVDPIVVSAQIINGLQTIISRQTELTREAAVISVGRIQSGIRENIIPEEAFFAGTIRTLDPEMQDIIHEKIKLTATKIAESAGAKAEVTIRRGTPVTYNDPALTHKMVPSLQKAAGVEKVYEINAITGAEDFAFYQKEIPGFFFFLGGMSPDMDPAKAPSHHTPDFIIDEAGFVTGVKAMLNLTVDYMFAKK
;
A
#
# COMPACT_ATOMS: atom_id res chain seq x y z
N MET A 1 -53.76 -25.51 -13.22
CA MET A 1 -53.44 -24.09 -12.99
C MET A 1 -51.99 -23.80 -12.57
N VAL A 2 -51.14 -24.82 -12.37
CA VAL A 2 -49.75 -24.66 -11.88
C VAL A 2 -48.71 -24.60 -13.02
N MET A 3 -48.96 -25.21 -14.17
CA MET A 3 -48.03 -25.21 -15.32
C MET A 3 -47.97 -23.88 -16.10
N LYS A 4 -48.99 -23.01 -16.03
CA LYS A 4 -48.95 -21.67 -16.66
C LYS A 4 -48.12 -20.63 -15.89
N LYS A 5 -47.83 -20.87 -14.59
CA LYS A 5 -47.00 -19.95 -13.78
C LYS A 5 -45.50 -20.24 -13.90
N ILE A 6 -45.10 -21.47 -14.22
CA ILE A 6 -43.68 -21.84 -14.38
C ILE A 6 -43.12 -21.33 -15.73
N ALA A 7 -43.93 -21.35 -16.80
CA ALA A 7 -43.52 -20.81 -18.10
C ALA A 7 -43.36 -19.27 -18.09
N LEU A 8 -44.17 -18.54 -17.30
CA LEU A 8 -44.08 -17.08 -17.19
C LEU A 8 -42.84 -16.62 -16.41
N VAL A 9 -42.42 -17.39 -15.40
CA VAL A 9 -41.24 -17.10 -14.57
C VAL A 9 -39.94 -17.39 -15.31
N SER A 10 -39.86 -18.47 -16.10
CA SER A 10 -38.69 -18.74 -16.96
C SER A 10 -38.56 -17.75 -18.13
N PHE A 11 -39.66 -17.23 -18.69
CA PHE A 11 -39.61 -16.22 -19.75
C PHE A 11 -39.21 -14.82 -19.22
N CYS A 12 -39.62 -14.46 -18.01
CA CYS A 12 -39.15 -13.24 -17.32
C CYS A 12 -37.67 -13.31 -16.89
N LEU A 13 -37.17 -14.45 -16.46
CA LEU A 13 -35.76 -14.60 -16.05
C LEU A 13 -34.78 -14.57 -17.23
N LEU A 14 -35.18 -15.12 -18.40
CA LEU A 14 -34.40 -15.04 -19.64
C LEU A 14 -34.41 -13.63 -20.25
N SER A 15 -35.55 -12.93 -20.21
CA SER A 15 -35.64 -11.56 -20.73
C SER A 15 -34.86 -10.57 -19.87
N VAL A 16 -34.84 -10.72 -18.55
CA VAL A 16 -34.07 -9.84 -17.63
C VAL A 16 -32.54 -10.00 -17.78
N THR A 17 -32.04 -11.20 -18.07
CA THR A 17 -30.59 -11.45 -18.31
C THR A 17 -30.14 -11.00 -19.71
N LEU A 18 -30.99 -11.15 -20.73
CA LEU A 18 -30.75 -10.57 -22.06
C LEU A 18 -30.80 -9.03 -22.03
N LEU A 19 -31.69 -8.44 -21.22
CA LEU A 19 -31.77 -6.99 -21.03
C LEU A 19 -30.55 -6.43 -20.28
N SER A 20 -30.03 -7.08 -19.23
CA SER A 20 -28.88 -6.55 -18.48
C SER A 20 -27.56 -6.62 -19.27
N THR A 21 -27.33 -7.70 -20.02
CA THR A 21 -26.14 -7.86 -20.89
C THR A 21 -26.21 -6.99 -22.14
N ALA A 22 -27.41 -6.76 -22.68
CA ALA A 22 -27.63 -5.74 -23.72
C ALA A 22 -27.37 -4.34 -23.15
N GLN A 23 -27.86 -4.02 -21.94
CA GLN A 23 -27.72 -2.72 -21.32
C GLN A 23 -26.26 -2.37 -20.96
N GLU A 24 -25.45 -3.36 -20.58
CA GLU A 24 -24.01 -3.24 -20.29
C GLU A 24 -23.18 -3.04 -21.58
N LYS A 25 -23.55 -3.72 -22.68
CA LYS A 25 -22.97 -3.49 -24.02
C LYS A 25 -23.40 -2.16 -24.65
N THR A 26 -24.64 -1.72 -24.43
CA THR A 26 -25.14 -0.45 -24.99
C THR A 26 -24.54 0.76 -24.30
N LYS A 27 -24.22 0.71 -23.00
CA LYS A 27 -23.57 1.84 -22.29
C LYS A 27 -22.17 2.12 -22.79
N THR A 28 -21.36 1.07 -22.87
CA THR A 28 -19.96 1.18 -23.29
C THR A 28 -19.85 1.73 -24.71
N THR A 29 -20.81 1.43 -25.57
CA THR A 29 -20.77 1.83 -26.99
C THR A 29 -21.12 3.30 -27.25
N TRP A 30 -22.02 3.93 -26.47
CA TRP A 30 -22.35 5.34 -26.69
C TRP A 30 -21.36 6.30 -26.03
N VAL A 31 -20.79 5.96 -24.86
CA VAL A 31 -19.77 6.80 -24.20
C VAL A 31 -18.56 6.97 -25.10
N ASP A 32 -18.09 5.86 -25.70
CA ASP A 32 -16.97 5.88 -26.64
C ASP A 32 -17.28 6.71 -27.90
N ALA A 33 -18.49 6.57 -28.45
CA ALA A 33 -18.92 7.29 -29.65
C ALA A 33 -19.04 8.80 -29.40
N GLU A 34 -19.65 9.21 -28.29
CA GLU A 34 -19.80 10.63 -27.90
C GLU A 34 -18.44 11.27 -27.60
N ALA A 35 -17.59 10.60 -26.82
CA ALA A 35 -16.25 11.11 -26.50
C ALA A 35 -15.42 11.33 -27.78
N LYS A 36 -15.50 10.40 -28.74
CA LYS A 36 -14.82 10.52 -30.03
C LYS A 36 -15.41 11.63 -30.91
N THR A 37 -16.73 11.80 -30.88
CA THR A 37 -17.41 12.85 -31.65
C THR A 37 -17.03 14.25 -31.13
N LEU A 38 -16.84 14.39 -29.82
CA LEU A 38 -16.51 15.67 -29.17
C LEU A 38 -15.01 15.94 -29.03
N GLU A 39 -14.14 15.01 -29.45
CA GLU A 39 -12.68 15.14 -29.35
C GLU A 39 -12.11 16.41 -30.01
N PRO A 40 -12.55 16.86 -31.21
CA PRO A 40 -12.05 18.12 -31.76
C PRO A 40 -12.35 19.33 -30.87
N LYS A 41 -13.55 19.35 -30.26
CA LYS A 41 -13.99 20.41 -29.35
C LYS A 41 -13.24 20.37 -28.02
N LEU A 42 -12.92 19.16 -27.54
CA LEU A 42 -12.08 18.94 -26.36
C LEU A 42 -10.71 19.61 -26.53
N ILE A 43 -10.07 19.37 -27.67
CA ILE A 43 -8.75 19.93 -28.01
C ILE A 43 -8.83 21.45 -28.15
N GLU A 44 -9.87 21.97 -28.82
CA GLU A 44 -10.08 23.41 -28.96
C GLU A 44 -10.21 24.10 -27.59
N LEU A 45 -11.01 23.54 -26.68
CA LEU A 45 -11.18 24.07 -25.32
C LEU A 45 -9.85 24.08 -24.56
N ARG A 46 -9.09 22.98 -24.60
CA ARG A 46 -7.81 22.90 -23.90
C ARG A 46 -6.84 23.95 -24.42
N ARG A 47 -6.70 24.07 -25.74
CA ARG A 47 -5.79 25.07 -26.35
C ARG A 47 -6.21 26.50 -26.02
N TYR A 48 -7.51 26.79 -25.99
CA TYR A 48 -8.03 28.09 -25.55
C TYR A 48 -7.58 28.42 -24.11
N PHE A 49 -7.74 27.48 -23.18
CA PHE A 49 -7.30 27.70 -21.79
C PHE A 49 -5.77 27.82 -21.70
N HIS A 50 -5.03 27.01 -22.47
CA HIS A 50 -3.57 27.05 -22.50
C HIS A 50 -3.00 28.37 -23.02
N GLU A 51 -3.62 29.00 -24.02
CA GLU A 51 -3.20 30.30 -24.57
C GLU A 51 -3.46 31.47 -23.63
N SER A 52 -4.43 31.33 -22.73
CA SER A 52 -4.91 32.39 -21.84
C SER A 52 -4.97 31.97 -20.36
N PRO A 53 -3.85 31.46 -19.79
CA PRO A 53 -3.83 31.03 -18.40
C PRO A 53 -3.90 32.23 -17.45
N GLU A 54 -4.49 32.03 -16.29
CA GLU A 54 -4.61 33.04 -15.24
C GLU A 54 -4.11 32.46 -13.92
N LEU A 55 -3.41 33.26 -13.12
CA LEU A 55 -2.87 32.82 -11.83
C LEU A 55 -3.98 32.48 -10.83
N SER A 56 -3.64 31.69 -9.81
CA SER A 56 -4.50 31.36 -8.68
C SER A 56 -5.23 32.58 -8.13
N ASN A 57 -6.55 32.47 -7.97
CA ASN A 57 -7.48 33.54 -7.55
C ASN A 57 -7.59 34.77 -8.48
N GLN A 58 -7.06 34.68 -9.71
CA GLN A 58 -7.14 35.71 -10.75
C GLN A 58 -7.83 35.21 -12.03
N GLU A 59 -8.45 34.02 -11.99
CA GLU A 59 -9.00 33.24 -13.10
C GLU A 59 -10.34 33.79 -13.65
N PHE A 60 -10.50 35.11 -13.75
CA PHE A 60 -11.77 35.74 -14.11
C PHE A 60 -12.21 35.44 -15.55
N LYS A 61 -11.29 35.43 -16.53
CA LYS A 61 -11.60 35.11 -17.93
C LYS A 61 -11.85 33.62 -18.11
N THR A 62 -11.05 32.79 -17.46
CA THR A 62 -11.22 31.33 -17.42
C THR A 62 -12.62 30.99 -16.88
N SER A 63 -12.99 31.57 -15.73
CA SER A 63 -14.31 31.34 -15.14
C SER A 63 -15.45 31.87 -15.99
N ALA A 64 -15.30 33.02 -16.65
CA ALA A 64 -16.30 33.53 -17.59
C ALA A 64 -16.55 32.53 -18.73
N LYS A 65 -15.49 31.99 -19.33
CA LYS A 65 -15.59 30.97 -20.39
C LYS A 65 -16.31 29.70 -19.91
N VAL A 66 -15.97 29.22 -18.71
CA VAL A 66 -16.60 28.05 -18.08
C VAL A 66 -18.09 28.31 -17.82
N VAL A 67 -18.44 29.47 -17.26
CA VAL A 67 -19.82 29.89 -17.00
C VAL A 67 -20.64 29.92 -18.29
N ASP A 68 -20.12 30.55 -19.34
CA ASP A 68 -20.81 30.67 -20.62
C ASP A 68 -21.05 29.29 -21.26
N PHE A 69 -20.05 28.41 -21.21
CA PHE A 69 -20.18 27.05 -21.72
C PHE A 69 -21.28 26.28 -20.97
N LEU A 70 -21.24 26.27 -19.63
CA LEU A 70 -22.20 25.53 -18.80
C LEU A 70 -23.63 26.08 -18.94
N LYS A 71 -23.78 27.41 -19.05
CA LYS A 71 -25.08 28.04 -19.34
C LYS A 71 -25.60 27.68 -20.72
N SER A 72 -24.74 27.55 -21.73
CA SER A 72 -25.15 27.12 -23.08
C SER A 72 -25.73 25.70 -23.11
N LEU A 73 -25.35 24.85 -22.15
CA LEU A 73 -25.93 23.52 -21.93
C LEU A 73 -27.26 23.55 -21.15
N GLY A 74 -27.68 24.72 -20.66
CA GLY A 74 -28.88 24.89 -19.84
C GLY A 74 -28.72 24.44 -18.39
N LEU A 75 -27.49 24.44 -17.86
CA LEU A 75 -27.21 24.05 -16.47
C LEU A 75 -27.44 25.20 -15.48
N GLU A 76 -27.74 24.84 -14.23
CA GLU A 76 -27.83 25.80 -13.12
C GLU A 76 -26.41 26.13 -12.65
N VAL A 77 -25.95 27.36 -12.90
CA VAL A 77 -24.55 27.79 -12.65
C VAL A 77 -24.48 28.79 -11.50
N GLN A 78 -23.57 28.54 -10.56
CA GLN A 78 -23.20 29.44 -9.45
C GLN A 78 -21.80 29.99 -9.69
N TYR A 79 -21.69 31.33 -9.72
CA TYR A 79 -20.44 32.08 -9.84
C TYR A 79 -20.63 33.49 -9.26
N PRO A 80 -19.64 34.04 -8.53
CA PRO A 80 -18.41 33.38 -8.08
C PRO A 80 -18.63 32.46 -6.86
N VAL A 81 -17.81 31.40 -6.75
CA VAL A 81 -17.66 30.55 -5.56
C VAL A 81 -16.19 30.54 -5.18
N ALA A 82 -15.80 30.73 -3.91
CA ALA A 82 -14.38 30.83 -3.53
C ALA A 82 -13.57 31.79 -4.43
N LYS A 83 -14.05 33.04 -4.56
CA LYS A 83 -13.49 34.13 -5.39
C LYS A 83 -13.68 33.98 -6.91
N THR A 84 -13.17 32.93 -7.53
CA THR A 84 -13.24 32.73 -9.00
C THR A 84 -13.82 31.37 -9.40
N GLY A 85 -14.04 30.44 -8.48
CA GLY A 85 -14.62 29.12 -8.75
C GLY A 85 -16.01 29.14 -9.37
N VAL A 86 -16.31 28.10 -10.14
CA VAL A 86 -17.60 27.91 -10.83
C VAL A 86 -18.19 26.55 -10.44
N VAL A 87 -19.47 26.54 -10.10
CA VAL A 87 -20.19 25.30 -9.75
C VAL A 87 -21.43 25.18 -10.64
N ALA A 88 -21.66 24.01 -11.24
CA ALA A 88 -22.87 23.75 -12.01
C ALA A 88 -23.58 22.47 -11.59
N LEU A 89 -24.91 22.47 -11.68
CA LEU A 89 -25.75 21.31 -11.41
C LEU A 89 -26.45 20.80 -12.66
N LEU A 90 -26.31 19.49 -12.92
CA LEU A 90 -27.11 18.74 -13.87
C LEU A 90 -28.04 17.78 -13.10
N LYS A 91 -29.33 18.08 -13.09
CA LYS A 91 -30.37 17.20 -12.53
C LYS A 91 -30.74 16.14 -13.57
N GLY A 92 -30.52 14.87 -13.24
CA GLY A 92 -30.89 13.73 -14.07
C GLY A 92 -32.39 13.46 -14.08
N GLY A 93 -32.85 12.66 -15.05
CA GLY A 93 -34.25 12.30 -15.26
C GLY A 93 -34.77 11.21 -14.32
N LYS A 94 -33.89 10.55 -13.56
CA LYS A 94 -34.23 9.47 -12.62
C LYS A 94 -33.72 9.79 -11.21
N PRO A 95 -34.37 9.30 -10.14
CA PRO A 95 -33.82 9.41 -8.78
C PRO A 95 -32.46 8.72 -8.65
N GLY A 96 -31.58 9.26 -7.81
CA GLY A 96 -30.23 8.73 -7.58
C GLY A 96 -29.39 9.64 -6.68
N PRO A 97 -28.08 9.36 -6.55
CA PRO A 97 -27.16 10.11 -5.70
C PRO A 97 -26.80 11.48 -6.26
N VAL A 98 -26.07 12.27 -5.47
CA VAL A 98 -25.35 13.45 -5.94
C VAL A 98 -23.88 13.09 -6.12
N VAL A 99 -23.39 13.11 -7.36
CA VAL A 99 -21.99 12.86 -7.70
C VAL A 99 -21.30 14.18 -8.02
N ALA A 100 -20.20 14.48 -7.35
CA ALA A 100 -19.37 15.63 -7.69
C ALA A 100 -18.21 15.23 -8.60
N LEU A 101 -17.91 16.05 -9.60
CA LEU A 101 -16.76 15.94 -10.47
C LEU A 101 -15.95 17.24 -10.40
N ARG A 102 -14.64 17.14 -10.11
CA ARG A 102 -13.77 18.30 -9.93
C ARG A 102 -12.73 18.43 -11.04
N ALA A 103 -12.54 19.66 -11.51
CA ALA A 103 -11.37 20.11 -12.26
C ALA A 103 -10.84 21.39 -11.61
N ASP A 104 -9.52 21.49 -11.42
CA ASP A 104 -8.81 22.72 -11.08
C ASP A 104 -8.72 23.65 -12.31
N MET A 105 -8.35 24.91 -12.11
CA MET A 105 -8.45 25.96 -13.15
C MET A 105 -7.25 26.89 -13.24
N ASP A 106 -6.36 26.92 -12.26
CA ASP A 106 -5.32 27.93 -12.16
C ASP A 106 -4.07 27.62 -13.00
N GLY A 107 -3.42 28.69 -13.46
CA GLY A 107 -2.11 28.68 -14.10
C GLY A 107 -1.00 29.03 -13.11
N LEU A 108 0.23 28.69 -13.48
CA LEU A 108 1.43 28.88 -12.69
C LEU A 108 2.26 30.08 -13.19
N PRO A 109 3.05 30.73 -12.30
CA PRO A 109 3.94 31.85 -12.65
C PRO A 109 5.21 31.40 -13.40
N ILE A 110 5.03 30.65 -14.49
CA ILE A 110 6.08 30.06 -15.32
C ILE A 110 6.03 30.66 -16.72
N THR A 111 7.18 31.06 -17.23
CA THR A 111 7.32 31.46 -18.63
C THR A 111 7.46 30.24 -19.51
N GLU A 112 6.48 29.99 -20.37
CA GLU A 112 6.43 28.85 -21.29
C GLU A 112 7.52 28.89 -22.36
N ARG A 113 8.13 27.73 -22.65
CA ARG A 113 9.25 27.59 -23.61
C ARG A 113 9.18 26.35 -24.51
N ASN A 114 8.08 25.59 -24.45
CA ASN A 114 7.89 24.36 -25.24
C ASN A 114 7.70 24.61 -26.76
N GLY A 115 7.46 25.85 -27.20
CA GLY A 115 7.31 26.22 -28.61
C GLY A 115 6.00 25.78 -29.26
N LEU A 116 4.97 25.42 -28.48
CA LEU A 116 3.66 25.04 -29.01
C LEU A 116 3.01 26.22 -29.79
N PRO A 117 2.25 25.97 -30.87
CA PRO A 117 1.57 27.03 -31.62
C PRO A 117 0.60 27.87 -30.78
N PHE A 118 0.11 27.28 -29.69
CA PHE A 118 -0.84 27.83 -28.73
C PHE A 118 -0.17 28.10 -27.37
N ALA A 119 1.15 28.26 -27.34
CA ALA A 119 1.88 28.61 -26.12
C ALA A 119 1.40 29.96 -25.57
N SER A 120 1.30 30.05 -24.25
CA SER A 120 0.92 31.25 -23.52
C SER A 120 1.89 32.39 -23.79
N LYS A 121 1.32 33.59 -23.95
CA LYS A 121 2.04 34.86 -24.01
C LYS A 121 1.63 35.80 -22.87
N VAL A 122 0.89 35.27 -21.89
CA VAL A 122 0.40 36.04 -20.75
C VAL A 122 1.55 36.33 -19.80
N VAL A 123 1.59 37.56 -19.30
CA VAL A 123 2.52 38.02 -18.26
C VAL A 123 1.69 38.59 -17.12
N ALA A 124 2.08 38.29 -15.88
CA ALA A 124 1.43 38.77 -14.67
C ALA A 124 2.45 39.17 -13.61
N ASP A 125 2.00 39.92 -12.60
CA ASP A 125 2.76 40.15 -11.39
C ASP A 125 2.53 39.00 -10.40
N PHE A 126 3.61 38.39 -9.92
CA PHE A 126 3.58 37.40 -8.86
C PHE A 126 4.61 37.77 -7.80
N ALA A 127 4.13 38.05 -6.58
CA ALA A 127 4.96 38.48 -5.46
C ALA A 127 5.88 39.69 -5.75
N GLY A 128 5.40 40.66 -6.55
CA GLY A 128 6.16 41.87 -6.91
C GLY A 128 7.21 41.65 -8.01
N GLN A 129 7.15 40.51 -8.71
CA GLN A 129 7.98 40.22 -9.87
C GLN A 129 7.11 39.93 -11.10
N GLN A 130 7.50 40.48 -12.26
CA GLN A 130 6.89 40.17 -13.54
C GLN A 130 7.34 38.78 -14.02
N THR A 131 6.39 37.92 -14.38
CA THR A 131 6.65 36.57 -14.88
C THR A 131 5.58 36.16 -15.90
N GLY A 132 5.94 35.25 -16.80
CA GLY A 132 4.96 34.58 -17.66
C GLY A 132 3.98 33.74 -16.85
N VAL A 133 2.82 33.44 -17.43
CA VAL A 133 1.82 32.53 -16.85
C VAL A 133 1.62 31.33 -17.78
N MET A 134 1.59 30.11 -17.25
CA MET A 134 1.48 28.87 -18.02
C MET A 134 0.64 27.82 -17.26
N HIS A 135 -0.18 27.06 -17.98
CA HIS A 135 -0.74 25.82 -17.43
C HIS A 135 0.28 24.68 -17.48
N ALA A 136 1.26 24.73 -16.57
CA ALA A 136 2.35 23.75 -16.48
C ALA A 136 2.01 22.52 -15.61
N CYS A 137 0.76 22.39 -15.18
CA CYS A 137 0.25 21.25 -14.40
C CYS A 137 -0.87 20.46 -15.10
N GLY A 138 -1.39 20.98 -16.23
CA GLY A 138 -2.46 20.33 -17.02
C GLY A 138 -3.89 20.75 -16.65
N HIS A 139 -4.07 21.80 -15.83
CA HIS A 139 -5.39 22.27 -15.39
C HIS A 139 -6.28 22.73 -16.57
N ASP A 140 -5.67 23.25 -17.64
CA ASP A 140 -6.30 23.47 -18.95
C ASP A 140 -6.98 22.21 -19.51
N ALA A 141 -6.28 21.08 -19.44
CA ALA A 141 -6.81 19.80 -19.89
C ALA A 141 -7.91 19.28 -18.94
N HIS A 142 -7.75 19.46 -17.62
CA HIS A 142 -8.76 19.07 -16.63
C HIS A 142 -10.08 19.80 -16.86
N MET A 143 -10.03 21.13 -17.03
CA MET A 143 -11.20 21.94 -17.37
C MET A 143 -11.86 21.50 -18.67
N ALA A 144 -11.06 21.33 -19.74
CA ALA A 144 -11.58 20.93 -21.04
C ALA A 144 -12.29 19.57 -20.99
N MET A 145 -11.67 18.58 -20.33
CA MET A 145 -12.29 17.27 -20.13
C MET A 145 -13.61 17.36 -19.36
N LEU A 146 -13.64 18.12 -18.26
CA LEU A 146 -14.84 18.23 -17.44
C LEU A 146 -15.99 18.95 -18.16
N LEU A 147 -15.70 19.96 -18.98
CA LEU A 147 -16.70 20.60 -19.84
C LEU A 147 -17.31 19.64 -20.87
N ILE A 148 -16.48 18.80 -21.50
CA ILE A 148 -16.98 17.78 -22.43
C ILE A 148 -17.78 16.69 -21.69
N VAL A 149 -17.37 16.28 -20.49
CA VAL A 149 -18.16 15.39 -19.64
C VAL A 149 -19.54 16.01 -19.33
N ALA A 150 -19.60 17.30 -19.01
CA ALA A 150 -20.86 18.00 -18.76
C ALA A 150 -21.77 18.01 -20.00
N GLU A 151 -21.22 18.22 -21.20
CA GLU A 151 -21.96 18.16 -22.45
C GLU A 151 -22.52 16.75 -22.73
N ILE A 152 -21.68 15.71 -22.59
CA ILE A 152 -22.07 14.32 -22.78
C ILE A 152 -23.21 13.94 -21.81
N LEU A 153 -23.03 14.20 -20.51
CA LEU A 153 -24.04 13.84 -19.52
C LEU A 153 -25.35 14.63 -19.70
N THR A 154 -25.28 15.88 -20.20
CA THR A 154 -26.46 16.70 -20.50
C THR A 154 -27.27 16.12 -21.66
N LYS A 155 -26.62 15.62 -22.73
CA LYS A 155 -27.31 14.92 -23.84
C LYS A 155 -28.08 13.69 -23.35
N HIS A 156 -27.54 12.99 -22.36
CA HIS A 156 -28.12 11.78 -21.78
C HIS A 156 -28.88 12.02 -20.47
N LYS A 157 -29.26 13.28 -20.16
CA LYS A 157 -29.88 13.65 -18.87
C LYS A 157 -31.12 12.85 -18.53
N ALA A 158 -31.93 12.45 -19.51
CA ALA A 158 -33.16 11.69 -19.29
C ALA A 158 -32.92 10.31 -18.66
N GLU A 159 -31.77 9.70 -18.95
CA GLU A 159 -31.42 8.37 -18.47
C GLU A 159 -30.58 8.39 -17.19
N LEU A 160 -29.99 9.56 -16.88
CA LEU A 160 -29.12 9.80 -15.73
C LEU A 160 -29.89 9.69 -14.41
N LYS A 161 -29.34 8.91 -13.48
CA LYS A 161 -29.84 8.78 -12.11
C LYS A 161 -29.17 9.82 -11.21
N GLY A 162 -29.96 10.59 -10.49
CA GLY A 162 -29.47 11.53 -9.48
C GLY A 162 -29.07 12.89 -10.06
N THR A 163 -28.11 13.55 -9.44
CA THR A 163 -27.60 14.87 -9.82
C THR A 163 -26.09 14.82 -9.96
N VAL A 164 -25.55 15.47 -10.98
CA VAL A 164 -24.10 15.66 -11.15
C VAL A 164 -23.76 17.11 -10.83
N LYS A 165 -22.80 17.32 -9.93
CA LYS A 165 -22.27 18.62 -9.52
C LYS A 165 -20.88 18.79 -10.11
N PHE A 166 -20.74 19.70 -11.07
CA PHE A 166 -19.46 20.04 -11.67
C PHE A 166 -18.81 21.15 -10.85
N ILE A 167 -17.59 20.92 -10.37
CA ILE A 167 -16.80 21.85 -9.56
C ILE A 167 -15.58 22.23 -10.38
N PHE A 168 -15.54 23.49 -10.80
CA PHE A 168 -14.36 24.09 -11.40
C PHE A 168 -13.70 24.97 -10.35
N GLN A 169 -12.59 24.45 -9.81
CA GLN A 169 -11.94 24.95 -8.61
C GLN A 169 -10.79 25.90 -8.97
N PRO A 170 -10.70 27.08 -8.34
CA PRO A 170 -9.55 27.97 -8.48
C PRO A 170 -8.42 27.60 -7.49
N ALA A 171 -7.23 28.17 -7.68
CA ALA A 171 -6.18 28.22 -6.66
C ALA A 171 -5.76 26.87 -6.01
N GLU A 172 -5.62 25.80 -6.79
CA GLU A 172 -5.04 24.53 -6.32
C GLU A 172 -3.54 24.71 -6.00
N GLU A 173 -2.82 25.43 -6.86
CA GLU A 173 -1.36 25.63 -6.76
C GLU A 173 -0.97 26.61 -5.64
N GLY A 174 -1.97 27.16 -4.94
CA GLY A 174 -1.82 28.04 -3.79
C GLY A 174 -2.10 29.51 -4.11
N ALA A 175 -2.82 30.16 -3.21
CA ALA A 175 -3.11 31.59 -3.32
C ALA A 175 -2.01 32.47 -2.69
N PRO A 176 -1.97 33.77 -3.02
CA PRO A 176 -1.15 34.74 -2.29
C PRO A 176 -1.35 34.63 -0.77
N ALA A 177 -0.28 34.85 0.02
CA ALA A 177 -0.26 34.58 1.46
C ALA A 177 -1.39 35.28 2.26
N ASN A 178 -1.88 36.43 1.78
CA ASN A 178 -2.97 37.20 2.38
C ASN A 178 -4.38 36.73 1.97
N GLU A 179 -4.50 35.68 1.15
CA GLU A 179 -5.77 35.16 0.61
C GLU A 179 -6.12 33.75 1.09
N TRP A 180 -5.39 33.23 2.10
CA TRP A 180 -5.71 31.94 2.73
C TRP A 180 -6.88 32.04 3.73
N PRO A 181 -7.73 31.00 3.85
CA PRO A 181 -7.74 29.74 3.08
C PRO A 181 -8.24 29.95 1.64
N ALA A 182 -7.67 29.19 0.71
CA ALA A 182 -8.00 29.23 -0.73
C ALA A 182 -8.35 27.83 -1.26
N GLY A 183 -8.50 27.70 -2.58
CA GLY A 183 -8.68 26.40 -3.24
C GLY A 183 -9.85 25.58 -2.72
N ALA A 184 -9.65 24.26 -2.68
CA ALA A 184 -10.61 23.28 -2.19
C ALA A 184 -11.02 23.56 -0.73
N GLU A 185 -10.09 23.97 0.13
CA GLU A 185 -10.38 24.29 1.53
C GLU A 185 -11.46 25.39 1.61
N ARG A 186 -11.29 26.46 0.81
CA ARG A 186 -12.27 27.54 0.75
C ARG A 186 -13.58 27.10 0.13
N MET A 187 -13.56 26.33 -0.96
CA MET A 187 -14.78 25.83 -1.59
C MET A 187 -15.61 24.96 -0.63
N VAL A 188 -14.95 24.09 0.14
CA VAL A 188 -15.58 23.26 1.19
C VAL A 188 -16.19 24.13 2.28
N LYS A 189 -15.45 25.14 2.78
CA LYS A 189 -15.94 26.11 3.78
C LYS A 189 -17.16 26.90 3.28
N ASP A 190 -17.16 27.32 2.02
CA ASP A 190 -18.27 28.01 1.37
C ASP A 190 -19.48 27.07 1.09
N GLY A 191 -19.33 25.76 1.36
CA GLY A 191 -20.42 24.79 1.32
C GLY A 191 -20.62 24.13 -0.04
N VAL A 192 -19.60 24.06 -0.90
CA VAL A 192 -19.72 23.45 -2.24
C VAL A 192 -20.22 22.01 -2.21
N LEU A 193 -19.94 21.26 -1.14
CA LEU A 193 -20.41 19.88 -0.97
C LEU A 193 -21.85 19.77 -0.43
N LYS A 194 -22.48 20.91 -0.12
CA LYS A 194 -23.86 21.03 0.38
C LYS A 194 -24.77 21.56 -0.73
N ASN A 195 -26.09 21.50 -0.52
CA ASN A 195 -27.12 22.10 -1.37
C ASN A 195 -26.93 21.86 -2.89
N PRO A 196 -27.07 20.60 -3.38
CA PRO A 196 -27.41 19.40 -2.63
C PRO A 196 -26.18 18.71 -2.01
N ASN A 197 -26.41 17.89 -0.99
CA ASN A 197 -25.34 17.14 -0.31
C ASN A 197 -24.71 16.12 -1.29
N VAL A 198 -23.39 16.19 -1.45
CA VAL A 198 -22.62 15.27 -2.29
C VAL A 198 -22.48 13.91 -1.60
N ASP A 199 -22.68 12.82 -2.34
CA ASP A 199 -22.54 11.44 -1.86
C ASP A 199 -21.15 10.86 -2.17
N ALA A 200 -20.53 11.26 -3.29
CA ALA A 200 -19.15 10.94 -3.64
C ALA A 200 -18.56 11.99 -4.59
N ILE A 201 -17.24 12.14 -4.56
CA ILE A 201 -16.50 13.05 -5.44
C ILE A 201 -15.45 12.29 -6.26
N PHE A 202 -15.35 12.60 -7.55
CA PHE A 202 -14.31 12.09 -8.43
C PHE A 202 -13.47 13.23 -9.01
N GLY A 203 -12.18 12.98 -9.17
CA GLY A 203 -11.26 13.87 -9.85
C GLY A 203 -10.22 13.04 -10.59
N LEU A 204 -9.54 13.69 -11.52
CA LEU A 204 -8.36 13.12 -12.15
C LEU A 204 -7.29 14.19 -12.29
N HIS A 205 -6.05 13.75 -12.39
CA HIS A 205 -4.92 14.63 -12.70
C HIS A 205 -4.12 14.04 -13.85
N ILE A 206 -3.71 14.86 -14.81
CA ILE A 206 -2.80 14.47 -15.87
C ILE A 206 -1.44 14.12 -15.25
N GLN A 207 -0.84 13.00 -15.62
CA GLN A 207 0.45 12.59 -15.13
C GLN A 207 1.48 12.56 -16.27
N SER A 208 2.37 13.55 -16.30
CA SER A 208 3.45 13.70 -17.29
C SER A 208 4.45 12.54 -17.28
N LEU A 209 4.48 11.73 -16.21
CA LEU A 209 5.35 10.56 -16.09
C LEU A 209 4.65 9.23 -16.46
N LEU A 210 3.39 9.25 -16.93
CA LEU A 210 2.65 8.04 -17.36
C LEU A 210 2.32 8.04 -18.87
N PRO A 211 2.48 6.89 -19.56
CA PRO A 211 2.24 6.77 -20.99
C PRO A 211 0.86 7.28 -21.39
N SER A 212 0.77 7.90 -22.57
CA SER A 212 -0.49 8.38 -23.14
C SER A 212 -1.60 7.33 -23.07
N GLY A 213 -2.72 7.71 -22.43
CA GLY A 213 -3.91 6.87 -22.28
C GLY A 213 -3.84 5.85 -21.14
N GLN A 214 -2.71 5.70 -20.44
CA GLN A 214 -2.62 4.87 -19.24
C GLN A 214 -3.30 5.56 -18.06
N ILE A 215 -4.10 4.84 -17.28
CA ILE A 215 -4.66 5.32 -16.02
C ILE A 215 -3.92 4.65 -14.86
N ALA A 216 -3.49 5.43 -13.88
CA ALA A 216 -2.95 4.90 -12.64
C ALA A 216 -3.77 5.30 -11.42
N TYR A 217 -3.98 4.37 -10.51
CA TYR A 217 -4.77 4.59 -9.30
C TYR A 217 -4.19 3.82 -8.11
N ARG A 218 -4.63 4.13 -6.89
CA ARG A 218 -4.47 3.22 -5.75
C ARG A 218 -5.56 3.47 -4.72
N ALA A 219 -5.86 2.45 -3.90
CA ALA A 219 -6.64 2.62 -2.69
C ALA A 219 -5.75 3.18 -1.56
N GLY A 220 -6.33 3.94 -0.64
CA GLY A 220 -5.57 4.59 0.45
C GLY A 220 -4.81 5.84 -0.02
N GLY A 221 -3.71 6.18 0.67
CA GLY A 221 -2.95 7.40 0.42
C GLY A 221 -2.33 7.44 -0.99
N LEU A 222 -2.88 8.23 -1.90
CA LEU A 222 -2.36 8.43 -3.26
C LEU A 222 -1.25 9.48 -3.28
N MET A 223 -1.47 10.63 -2.62
CA MET A 223 -0.55 11.77 -2.59
C MET A 223 -0.29 12.20 -1.15
N ALA A 224 0.92 12.69 -0.86
CA ALA A 224 1.32 13.06 0.48
C ALA A 224 0.64 14.35 0.96
N SER A 225 0.48 14.48 2.27
CA SER A 225 0.30 15.77 2.92
C SER A 225 1.55 16.62 2.77
N VAL A 226 1.42 17.94 2.86
CA VAL A 226 2.54 18.87 2.98
C VAL A 226 2.32 19.79 4.17
N ASP A 227 3.32 19.90 5.03
CA ASP A 227 3.35 20.91 6.08
C ASP A 227 4.73 21.58 6.12
N GLY A 228 4.77 22.80 6.64
CA GLY A 228 6.00 23.50 6.98
C GLY A 228 6.36 23.34 8.46
N VAL A 229 7.64 23.43 8.79
CA VAL A 229 8.12 23.49 10.17
C VAL A 229 9.24 24.51 10.31
N ASP A 230 9.06 25.45 11.24
CA ASP A 230 10.10 26.39 11.66
C ASP A 230 10.49 26.08 13.10
N ILE A 231 11.81 26.01 13.36
CA ILE A 231 12.34 25.78 14.69
C ILE A 231 13.33 26.88 15.03
N LYS A 232 13.00 27.70 16.03
CA LYS A 232 13.89 28.74 16.54
C LYS A 232 14.57 28.26 17.82
N VAL A 233 15.87 28.07 17.75
CA VAL A 233 16.72 27.70 18.90
C VAL A 233 17.31 28.96 19.50
N LYS A 234 17.10 29.16 20.80
CA LYS A 234 17.67 30.28 21.57
C LYS A 234 18.62 29.74 22.63
N GLY A 235 19.87 30.17 22.52
CA GLY A 235 20.95 29.88 23.45
C GLY A 235 21.46 31.15 24.12
N LYS A 236 22.78 31.25 24.30
CA LYS A 236 23.48 32.38 24.89
C LYS A 236 24.79 32.61 24.14
N GLY A 237 24.94 33.77 23.52
CA GLY A 237 26.15 34.11 22.76
C GLY A 237 27.37 34.37 23.65
N ALA A 238 28.57 34.25 23.06
CA ALA A 238 29.84 34.56 23.70
C ALA A 238 30.96 34.80 22.67
N HIS A 239 32.15 35.19 23.13
CA HIS A 239 33.35 35.17 22.30
C HIS A 239 33.69 33.72 21.93
N GLY A 240 34.04 33.45 20.66
CA GLY A 240 34.31 32.08 20.20
C GLY A 240 35.52 31.38 20.86
N ALA A 241 36.30 32.11 21.65
CA ALA A 241 37.42 31.58 22.44
C ALA A 241 37.05 31.22 23.89
N THR A 242 35.83 31.56 24.33
CA THR A 242 35.34 31.25 25.69
C THR A 242 33.99 30.53 25.63
N PRO A 243 33.90 29.36 24.96
CA PRO A 243 32.63 28.65 24.74
C PRO A 243 31.93 28.23 26.04
N TRP A 244 32.67 28.06 27.15
CA TRP A 244 32.10 27.76 28.48
C TRP A 244 31.22 28.88 29.05
N ASP A 245 31.32 30.11 28.52
CA ASP A 245 30.44 31.21 28.92
C ASP A 245 29.10 31.23 28.14
N SER A 246 28.93 30.32 27.17
CA SER A 246 27.86 30.29 26.17
C SER A 246 26.90 29.10 26.32
N VAL A 247 25.80 29.16 25.59
CA VAL A 247 24.98 28.00 25.20
C VAL A 247 24.86 28.09 23.69
N ASP A 248 25.65 27.32 22.95
CA ASP A 248 25.81 27.48 21.50
C ASP A 248 24.59 26.94 20.73
N PRO A 249 23.74 27.80 20.14
CA PRO A 249 22.54 27.36 19.44
C PRO A 249 22.85 26.64 18.12
N ILE A 250 24.06 26.78 17.55
CA ILE A 250 24.47 26.03 16.34
C ILE A 250 24.63 24.55 16.69
N VAL A 251 25.31 24.26 17.80
CA VAL A 251 25.51 22.88 18.27
C VAL A 251 24.18 22.23 18.63
N VAL A 252 23.31 22.98 19.32
CA VAL A 252 21.96 22.51 19.68
C VAL A 252 21.11 22.27 18.43
N ALA A 253 21.11 23.19 17.46
CA ALA A 253 20.38 23.02 16.21
C ALA A 253 20.86 21.78 15.42
N ALA A 254 22.17 21.52 15.39
CA ALA A 254 22.72 20.32 14.78
C ALA A 254 22.25 19.04 15.49
N GLN A 255 22.19 19.04 16.82
CA GLN A 255 21.62 17.92 17.59
C GLN A 255 20.13 17.72 17.29
N ILE A 256 19.36 18.80 17.14
CA ILE A 256 17.94 18.73 16.74
C ILE A 256 17.82 18.09 15.36
N ILE A 257 18.58 18.56 14.36
CA ILE A 257 18.58 17.98 13.00
C ILE A 257 18.84 16.47 13.03
N GLN A 258 19.82 16.03 13.83
CA GLN A 258 20.13 14.61 14.00
C GLN A 258 19.02 13.85 14.75
N GLY A 259 18.47 14.44 15.81
CA GLY A 259 17.38 13.86 16.58
C GLY A 259 16.11 13.63 15.75
N LEU A 260 15.78 14.58 14.86
CA LEU A 260 14.64 14.47 13.96
C LEU A 260 14.72 13.26 13.02
N GLN A 261 15.91 12.75 12.72
CA GLN A 261 16.06 11.53 11.91
C GLN A 261 15.46 10.30 12.61
N THR A 262 15.50 10.27 13.95
CA THR A 262 14.92 9.19 14.75
C THR A 262 13.39 9.21 14.77
N VAL A 263 12.77 10.36 14.48
CA VAL A 263 11.30 10.44 14.40
C VAL A 263 10.80 9.52 13.31
N VAL A 264 11.35 9.63 12.10
CA VAL A 264 11.01 8.76 10.97
C VAL A 264 11.57 7.35 11.16
N SER A 265 12.84 7.23 11.56
CA SER A 265 13.45 5.90 11.56
C SER A 265 12.94 5.02 12.70
N ARG A 266 12.65 5.56 13.90
CA ARG A 266 12.39 4.78 15.14
C ARG A 266 11.02 5.02 15.77
N GLN A 267 10.37 6.15 15.53
CA GLN A 267 9.16 6.54 16.27
C GLN A 267 7.87 6.44 15.44
N THR A 268 7.95 6.17 14.14
CA THR A 268 6.81 5.97 13.23
C THR A 268 6.67 4.52 12.77
N GLU A 269 5.43 4.08 12.51
CA GLU A 269 5.13 2.73 11.98
C GLU A 269 5.08 2.78 10.46
N LEU A 270 6.23 2.59 9.83
CA LEU A 270 6.41 2.80 8.39
C LEU A 270 5.66 1.78 7.52
N THR A 271 5.23 0.64 8.07
CA THR A 271 4.38 -0.33 7.36
C THR A 271 2.97 0.19 7.09
N LYS A 272 2.52 1.23 7.81
CA LYS A 272 1.23 1.88 7.58
C LYS A 272 1.33 3.00 6.55
N ALA A 273 2.33 3.88 6.71
CA ALA A 273 2.55 5.00 5.82
C ALA A 273 4.00 5.49 5.88
N GLY A 274 4.54 5.88 4.73
CA GLY A 274 5.82 6.58 4.65
C GLY A 274 5.75 7.98 5.26
N ALA A 275 6.92 8.51 5.62
CA ALA A 275 7.07 9.84 6.22
C ALA A 275 8.40 10.47 5.84
N VAL A 276 8.42 11.79 5.67
CA VAL A 276 9.64 12.55 5.36
C VAL A 276 9.65 13.83 6.20
N ILE A 277 10.75 14.08 6.91
CA ILE A 277 11.03 15.35 7.59
C ILE A 277 12.33 15.91 7.03
N THR A 278 12.26 17.02 6.30
CA THR A 278 13.43 17.66 5.71
C THR A 278 13.64 19.02 6.36
N ILE A 279 14.81 19.24 6.97
CA ILE A 279 15.26 20.59 7.28
C ILE A 279 16.01 21.10 6.05
N GLY A 280 15.41 22.07 5.36
CA GLY A 280 15.91 22.63 4.10
C GLY A 280 16.80 23.85 4.30
N SER A 281 16.65 24.56 5.42
CA SER A 281 17.45 25.74 5.75
C SER A 281 17.88 25.77 7.21
N MET A 282 19.06 26.35 7.45
CA MET A 282 19.59 26.69 8.76
C MET A 282 20.32 28.04 8.70
N HIS A 283 19.90 28.98 9.54
CA HIS A 283 20.52 30.30 9.67
C HIS A 283 20.99 30.55 11.10
N ALA A 284 22.28 30.83 11.29
CA ALA A 284 22.86 31.14 12.60
C ALA A 284 24.17 31.94 12.49
N GLY A 285 24.27 33.01 13.28
CA GLY A 285 25.48 33.84 13.37
C GLY A 285 25.74 34.76 12.18
N VAL A 286 26.57 35.77 12.44
CA VAL A 286 26.96 36.80 11.45
C VAL A 286 28.47 36.99 11.33
N ARG A 287 29.25 36.49 12.30
CA ARG A 287 30.71 36.71 12.39
C ARG A 287 31.42 35.47 12.90
N ARG A 288 32.55 35.11 12.28
CA ARG A 288 33.32 33.87 12.52
C ARG A 288 33.85 33.65 13.95
N ASN A 289 33.99 34.69 14.76
CA ASN A 289 34.58 34.61 16.11
C ASN A 289 33.57 34.89 17.24
N ILE A 290 32.27 34.83 16.95
CA ILE A 290 31.20 35.05 17.91
C ILE A 290 30.25 33.85 17.86
N ILE A 291 29.97 33.26 19.02
CA ILE A 291 28.91 32.27 19.19
C ILE A 291 27.58 33.05 19.20
N PRO A 292 26.62 32.75 18.31
CA PRO A 292 25.38 33.51 18.23
C PRO A 292 24.41 33.22 19.39
N GLU A 293 23.41 34.08 19.56
CA GLU A 293 22.34 33.86 20.53
C GLU A 293 21.21 32.97 20.01
N THR A 294 21.06 32.86 18.68
CA THR A 294 19.99 32.10 18.05
C THR A 294 20.43 31.34 16.80
N ALA A 295 19.69 30.27 16.49
CA ALA A 295 19.70 29.56 15.22
C ALA A 295 18.26 29.31 14.77
N THR A 296 17.96 29.45 13.49
CA THR A 296 16.62 29.19 12.92
C THR A 296 16.72 28.07 11.89
N LEU A 297 15.83 27.09 11.99
CA LEU A 297 15.68 25.98 11.06
C LEU A 297 14.34 26.11 10.33
N GLU A 298 14.34 25.88 9.03
CA GLU A 298 13.11 25.82 8.22
C GLU A 298 13.07 24.48 7.48
N GLY A 299 11.90 23.87 7.42
CA GLY A 299 11.75 22.54 6.88
C GLY A 299 10.35 22.21 6.41
N THR A 300 10.23 21.01 5.87
CA THR A 300 8.99 20.47 5.32
C THR A 300 8.72 19.07 5.84
N ILE A 301 7.44 18.75 6.02
CA ILE A 301 6.94 17.45 6.46
C ILE A 301 6.09 16.86 5.32
N ARG A 302 6.20 15.55 5.11
CA ARG A 302 5.31 14.75 4.25
C ARG A 302 4.84 13.52 5.00
N ALA A 303 3.56 13.19 4.88
CA ALA A 303 2.94 11.97 5.39
C ALA A 303 1.85 11.47 4.44
N PHE A 304 1.57 10.17 4.40
CA PHE A 304 0.56 9.59 3.49
C PHE A 304 -0.78 9.29 4.14
N ASP A 305 -0.93 9.61 5.43
CA ASP A 305 -2.20 9.59 6.15
C ASP A 305 -2.21 10.61 7.31
N ASP A 306 -3.42 10.99 7.73
CA ASP A 306 -3.65 12.00 8.78
C ASP A 306 -3.11 11.56 10.17
N ALA A 307 -3.11 10.26 10.47
CA ALA A 307 -2.64 9.75 11.76
C ALA A 307 -1.11 9.85 11.88
N MET A 308 -0.40 9.51 10.80
CA MET A 308 1.03 9.65 10.65
C MET A 308 1.44 11.12 10.68
N GLN A 309 0.73 11.99 9.96
CA GLN A 309 0.94 13.44 9.98
C GLN A 309 0.90 13.99 11.42
N LYS A 310 -0.19 13.72 12.14
CA LYS A 310 -0.35 14.16 13.53
C LYS A 310 0.75 13.61 14.46
N LYS A 311 1.11 12.33 14.30
CA LYS A 311 2.15 11.69 15.12
C LYS A 311 3.51 12.37 14.89
N ILE A 312 3.84 12.69 13.64
CA ILE A 312 5.09 13.37 13.29
C ILE A 312 5.12 14.77 13.91
N HIS A 313 4.03 15.53 13.84
CA HIS A 313 3.96 16.86 14.45
C HIS A 313 4.26 16.83 15.95
N GLU A 314 3.64 15.90 16.67
CA GLU A 314 3.90 15.69 18.09
C GLU A 314 5.38 15.34 18.35
N LYS A 315 5.93 14.39 17.58
CA LYS A 315 7.31 13.92 17.79
C LYS A 315 8.37 14.95 17.43
N ILE A 316 8.15 15.77 16.40
CA ILE A 316 9.05 16.89 16.07
C ILE A 316 9.13 17.85 17.25
N LYS A 317 7.98 18.27 17.78
CA LYS A 317 7.91 19.21 18.90
C LYS A 317 8.66 18.67 20.11
N VAL A 318 8.32 17.46 20.54
CA VAL A 318 8.96 16.82 21.71
C VAL A 318 10.46 16.65 21.49
N THR A 319 10.89 16.19 20.32
CA THR A 319 12.32 15.95 20.04
C THR A 319 13.11 17.25 20.08
N ALA A 320 12.64 18.30 19.40
CA ALA A 320 13.35 19.58 19.33
C ALA A 320 13.42 20.28 20.70
N GLU A 321 12.30 20.36 21.40
CA GLU A 321 12.22 21.00 22.73
C GLU A 321 13.11 20.30 23.74
N LYS A 322 13.08 18.95 23.78
CA LYS A 322 13.84 18.18 24.78
C LYS A 322 15.33 18.14 24.51
N ILE A 323 15.75 18.15 23.25
CA ILE A 323 17.17 18.31 22.91
C ILE A 323 17.66 19.69 23.35
N ALA A 324 16.93 20.77 23.02
CA ALA A 324 17.32 22.11 23.43
C ALA A 324 17.39 22.26 24.95
N GLU A 325 16.37 21.79 25.67
CA GLU A 325 16.31 21.81 27.14
C GLU A 325 17.53 21.09 27.75
N SER A 326 17.89 19.91 27.24
CA SER A 326 19.04 19.15 27.75
C SER A 326 20.39 19.87 27.60
N ALA A 327 20.49 20.78 26.63
CA ALA A 327 21.68 21.59 26.39
C ALA A 327 21.65 22.96 27.10
N GLY A 328 20.61 23.26 27.89
CA GLY A 328 20.42 24.56 28.52
C GLY A 328 19.90 25.66 27.59
N ALA A 329 19.38 25.29 26.42
CA ALA A 329 18.76 26.17 25.43
C ALA A 329 17.22 26.04 25.46
N THR A 330 16.54 26.80 24.60
CA THR A 330 15.11 26.62 24.30
C THR A 330 14.90 26.47 22.80
N ALA A 331 13.89 25.69 22.40
CA ALA A 331 13.45 25.60 21.02
C ALA A 331 11.96 25.94 20.93
N GLU A 332 11.61 26.88 20.06
CA GLU A 332 10.24 27.21 19.69
C GLU A 332 9.93 26.54 18.35
N VAL A 333 8.92 25.68 18.32
CA VAL A 333 8.52 24.91 17.13
C VAL A 333 7.19 25.42 16.61
N ASN A 334 7.19 25.94 15.38
CA ASN A 334 5.99 26.36 14.66
C ASN A 334 5.72 25.39 13.51
N ILE A 335 4.58 24.72 13.51
CA ILE A 335 4.16 23.82 12.43
C ILE A 335 3.04 24.49 11.64
N MET A 336 3.28 24.67 10.34
CA MET A 336 2.33 25.22 9.40
C MET A 336 1.61 24.07 8.71
N VAL A 337 0.41 23.74 9.18
CA VAL A 337 -0.41 22.68 8.58
C VAL A 337 -0.98 23.17 7.26
N MET A 338 -0.60 22.54 6.14
CA MET A 338 -1.09 22.91 4.81
C MET A 338 -2.02 21.82 4.27
N TYR A 339 -1.67 21.16 3.17
CA TYR A 339 -2.56 20.21 2.52
C TYR A 339 -2.55 18.86 3.23
N PRO A 340 -3.73 18.27 3.47
CA PRO A 340 -3.86 16.88 3.90
C PRO A 340 -3.33 15.89 2.86
N ALA A 341 -3.18 14.63 3.27
CA ALA A 341 -2.91 13.56 2.31
C ALA A 341 -4.15 13.31 1.42
N THR A 342 -3.94 13.11 0.12
CA THR A 342 -5.00 12.67 -0.79
C THR A 342 -5.19 11.17 -0.61
N VAL A 343 -6.29 10.78 0.05
CA VAL A 343 -6.58 9.39 0.44
C VAL A 343 -7.83 8.90 -0.27
N ASN A 344 -7.63 8.00 -1.23
CA ASN A 344 -8.72 7.35 -1.93
C ASN A 344 -9.44 6.36 -1.03
N HIS A 345 -10.78 6.50 -0.93
CA HIS A 345 -11.58 5.58 -0.12
C HIS A 345 -11.49 4.16 -0.68
N PRO A 346 -10.99 3.15 0.07
CA PRO A 346 -10.71 1.82 -0.49
C PRO A 346 -11.92 1.13 -1.11
N GLU A 347 -13.06 1.12 -0.41
CA GLU A 347 -14.30 0.52 -0.93
C GLU A 347 -14.80 1.18 -2.22
N LEU A 348 -14.82 2.52 -2.27
CA LEU A 348 -15.21 3.27 -3.46
C LEU A 348 -14.26 3.00 -4.61
N THR A 349 -12.95 3.05 -4.35
CA THR A 349 -11.89 2.79 -5.33
C THR A 349 -12.09 1.43 -5.97
N ASN A 350 -12.16 0.36 -5.16
CA ASN A 350 -12.33 -1.01 -5.64
C ASN A 350 -13.60 -1.18 -6.47
N LYS A 351 -14.70 -0.50 -6.10
CA LYS A 351 -15.95 -0.52 -6.85
C LYS A 351 -15.83 0.15 -8.23
N MET A 352 -14.97 1.17 -8.37
CA MET A 352 -14.84 2.00 -9.57
C MET A 352 -13.71 1.59 -10.52
N VAL A 353 -12.79 0.69 -10.11
CA VAL A 353 -11.74 0.15 -11.01
C VAL A 353 -12.31 -0.40 -12.34
N PRO A 354 -13.43 -1.15 -12.37
CA PRO A 354 -14.00 -1.63 -13.63
C PRO A 354 -14.37 -0.50 -14.60
N SER A 355 -14.76 0.67 -14.09
CA SER A 355 -15.08 1.86 -14.88
C SER A 355 -13.84 2.42 -15.59
N LEU A 356 -12.67 2.40 -14.90
CA LEU A 356 -11.38 2.79 -15.48
C LEU A 356 -10.94 1.78 -16.55
N ILE A 357 -11.10 0.48 -16.30
CA ILE A 357 -10.77 -0.59 -17.26
C ILE A 357 -11.56 -0.43 -18.56
N ARG A 358 -12.85 -0.06 -18.48
CA ARG A 358 -13.65 0.21 -19.68
C ARG A 358 -13.21 1.47 -20.42
N ALA A 359 -12.63 2.45 -19.72
CA ALA A 359 -12.17 3.69 -20.34
C ALA A 359 -10.83 3.53 -21.09
N ALA A 360 -9.87 2.82 -20.49
CA ALA A 360 -8.49 2.74 -20.98
C ALA A 360 -8.09 1.37 -21.56
N GLY A 361 -8.83 0.30 -21.28
CA GLY A 361 -8.37 -1.07 -21.49
C GLY A 361 -7.63 -1.62 -20.28
N LYS A 362 -7.71 -2.93 -20.04
CA LYS A 362 -7.22 -3.56 -18.80
C LYS A 362 -5.70 -3.40 -18.64
N GLU A 363 -4.98 -3.55 -19.74
CA GLU A 363 -3.53 -3.40 -19.85
C GLU A 363 -3.04 -1.98 -19.59
N ASN A 364 -3.92 -0.99 -19.70
CA ASN A 364 -3.62 0.42 -19.50
C ASN A 364 -4.11 0.94 -18.14
N VAL A 365 -4.59 0.08 -17.24
CA VAL A 365 -4.98 0.47 -15.89
C VAL A 365 -4.04 -0.17 -14.88
N VAL A 366 -3.24 0.65 -14.21
CA VAL A 366 -2.17 0.20 -13.30
C VAL A 366 -2.37 0.71 -11.88
N VAL A 367 -1.87 -0.05 -10.91
CA VAL A 367 -1.79 0.41 -9.52
C VAL A 367 -0.48 1.19 -9.35
N THR A 368 -0.55 2.44 -8.89
CA THR A 368 0.64 3.27 -8.65
C THR A 368 1.12 3.19 -7.21
N GLN A 369 2.41 3.44 -7.02
CA GLN A 369 2.97 3.82 -5.73
C GLN A 369 2.45 5.19 -5.28
N PRO A 370 2.45 5.48 -3.96
CA PRO A 370 2.15 6.81 -3.46
C PRO A 370 3.14 7.85 -4.02
N VAL A 371 2.64 9.05 -4.31
CA VAL A 371 3.42 10.15 -4.87
C VAL A 371 3.63 11.24 -3.82
N THR A 372 4.86 11.75 -3.68
CA THR A 372 5.22 12.74 -2.65
C THR A 372 4.71 14.17 -2.90
N MET A 373 4.10 14.40 -4.06
CA MET A 373 3.37 15.63 -4.37
C MET A 373 2.16 15.74 -3.42
N ALA A 374 1.70 16.97 -3.21
CA ALA A 374 0.48 17.24 -2.47
C ALA A 374 -0.59 17.75 -3.42
N GLU A 375 -1.85 17.61 -3.03
CA GLU A 375 -3.02 17.97 -3.83
C GLU A 375 -4.14 18.37 -2.87
N ASP A 376 -4.76 19.51 -3.14
CA ASP A 376 -5.79 20.08 -2.26
C ASP A 376 -7.15 19.39 -2.41
N PHE A 377 -7.35 18.53 -3.42
CA PHE A 377 -8.52 17.63 -3.53
C PHE A 377 -8.77 16.83 -2.25
N SER A 378 -7.71 16.59 -1.48
CA SER A 378 -7.74 16.01 -0.13
C SER A 378 -8.73 16.70 0.84
N PHE A 379 -8.98 18.00 0.70
CA PHE A 379 -9.99 18.70 1.50
C PHE A 379 -11.41 18.22 1.22
N TYR A 380 -11.74 17.83 -0.02
CA TYR A 380 -13.04 17.21 -0.31
C TYR A 380 -13.13 15.81 0.29
N GLN A 381 -12.03 15.04 0.22
CA GLN A 381 -11.97 13.66 0.71
C GLN A 381 -12.14 13.56 2.23
N ARG A 382 -11.85 14.63 2.98
CA ARG A 382 -12.15 14.73 4.42
C ARG A 382 -13.65 14.82 4.73
N GLU A 383 -14.46 15.26 3.79
CA GLU A 383 -15.89 15.50 3.98
C GLU A 383 -16.76 14.40 3.36
N VAL A 384 -16.37 13.87 2.19
CA VAL A 384 -17.12 12.84 1.45
C VAL A 384 -16.19 11.78 0.86
N PRO A 385 -16.67 10.53 0.63
CA PRO A 385 -15.88 9.51 -0.07
C PRO A 385 -15.41 10.01 -1.43
N GLY A 386 -14.09 10.03 -1.66
CA GLY A 386 -13.52 10.49 -2.92
C GLY A 386 -12.63 9.46 -3.60
N PHE A 387 -12.56 9.55 -4.93
CA PHE A 387 -11.67 8.75 -5.76
C PHE A 387 -10.98 9.62 -6.81
N PHE A 388 -9.68 9.78 -6.65
CA PHE A 388 -8.76 10.54 -7.49
C PHE A 388 -7.82 9.58 -8.23
N PHE A 389 -7.55 9.81 -9.50
CA PHE A 389 -6.67 8.93 -10.29
C PHE A 389 -5.85 9.74 -11.31
N PHE A 390 -4.73 9.16 -11.74
CA PHE A 390 -3.85 9.78 -12.72
C PHE A 390 -4.20 9.32 -14.14
N LEU A 391 -4.12 10.25 -15.09
CA LEU A 391 -4.19 9.97 -16.52
C LEU A 391 -2.84 10.30 -17.17
N GLY A 392 -2.16 9.29 -17.67
CA GLY A 392 -0.95 9.43 -18.46
C GLY A 392 -1.20 10.12 -19.77
N ALA A 393 -0.35 11.09 -20.08
CA ALA A 393 -0.49 11.94 -21.25
C ALA A 393 0.87 12.35 -21.83
N TYR A 394 1.90 11.51 -21.74
CA TYR A 394 3.12 11.73 -22.53
C TYR A 394 3.17 10.80 -23.77
N PRO A 395 3.69 11.25 -24.92
CA PRO A 395 3.81 10.41 -26.12
C PRO A 395 4.72 9.19 -25.88
N ALA A 396 4.27 7.99 -26.24
CA ALA A 396 4.97 6.74 -25.94
C ALA A 396 6.41 6.63 -26.51
N ASN A 397 6.78 7.48 -27.48
CA ASN A 397 8.10 7.54 -28.10
C ASN A 397 9.04 8.62 -27.51
N MET A 398 8.64 9.31 -26.45
CA MET A 398 9.47 10.33 -25.79
C MET A 398 10.51 9.69 -24.85
N ASN A 399 11.72 10.27 -24.78
CA ASN A 399 12.76 9.78 -23.88
C ASN A 399 12.45 10.12 -22.42
N LEU A 400 12.19 9.10 -21.60
CA LEU A 400 11.81 9.23 -20.19
C LEU A 400 12.80 10.01 -19.32
N THR A 401 14.09 10.00 -19.66
CA THR A 401 15.13 10.68 -18.86
C THR A 401 15.32 12.15 -19.23
N ALA A 402 14.69 12.62 -20.31
CA ALA A 402 14.77 14.00 -20.80
C ALA A 402 13.40 14.67 -20.93
N GLN A 403 12.35 14.07 -20.35
CA GLN A 403 10.98 14.53 -20.54
C GLN A 403 10.65 15.74 -19.65
N PRO A 404 9.89 16.73 -20.17
CA PRO A 404 9.34 17.80 -19.35
C PRO A 404 8.36 17.24 -18.31
N THR A 405 8.60 17.55 -17.04
CA THR A 405 7.69 17.17 -15.95
C THR A 405 6.72 18.30 -15.63
N HIS A 406 5.75 18.04 -14.76
CA HIS A 406 4.92 19.12 -14.20
C HIS A 406 5.80 20.24 -13.65
N HIS A 407 5.25 21.46 -13.71
CA HIS A 407 5.88 22.69 -13.21
C HIS A 407 7.18 23.07 -13.93
N THR A 408 7.42 22.54 -15.12
CA THR A 408 8.54 22.95 -15.99
C THR A 408 8.05 23.83 -17.13
N ALA A 409 8.90 24.76 -17.58
CA ALA A 409 8.61 25.66 -18.70
C ALA A 409 8.39 24.92 -20.03
N ASP A 410 8.86 23.69 -20.11
CA ASP A 410 8.79 22.84 -21.31
C ASP A 410 7.63 21.84 -21.23
N PHE A 411 6.80 21.91 -20.18
CA PHE A 411 5.67 21.01 -19.96
C PHE A 411 4.75 20.96 -21.19
N MET A 412 4.41 19.73 -21.58
CA MET A 412 3.49 19.47 -22.67
C MET A 412 2.82 18.10 -22.46
N ILE A 413 1.67 17.90 -23.10
CA ILE A 413 0.89 16.67 -23.01
C ILE A 413 0.50 16.19 -24.41
N ASP A 414 0.31 14.89 -24.55
CA ASP A 414 -0.37 14.25 -25.67
C ASP A 414 -1.88 14.43 -25.52
N GLU A 415 -2.44 15.35 -26.30
CA GLU A 415 -3.87 15.69 -26.28
C GLU A 415 -4.76 14.48 -26.61
N ALA A 416 -4.26 13.47 -27.31
CA ALA A 416 -5.01 12.25 -27.62
C ALA A 416 -5.39 11.44 -26.36
N ALA A 417 -4.63 11.57 -25.27
CA ALA A 417 -4.94 10.91 -24.01
C ALA A 417 -6.24 11.43 -23.36
N MET A 418 -6.62 12.68 -23.64
CA MET A 418 -7.73 13.35 -22.94
C MET A 418 -9.07 12.66 -23.15
N ILE A 419 -9.27 11.98 -24.29
CA ILE A 419 -10.49 11.20 -24.54
C ILE A 419 -10.68 10.09 -23.51
N THR A 420 -9.58 9.48 -23.05
CA THR A 420 -9.59 8.44 -22.01
C THR A 420 -10.04 9.03 -20.66
N GLY A 421 -9.60 10.24 -20.33
CA GLY A 421 -10.06 10.96 -19.14
C GLY A 421 -11.55 11.27 -19.16
N VAL A 422 -12.07 11.75 -20.30
CA VAL A 422 -13.51 11.96 -20.51
C VAL A 422 -14.30 10.68 -20.28
N LYS A 423 -13.89 9.56 -20.91
CA LYS A 423 -14.52 8.25 -20.75
C LYS A 423 -14.48 7.79 -19.30
N ALA A 424 -13.35 7.95 -18.62
CA ALA A 424 -13.18 7.54 -17.22
C ALA A 424 -14.16 8.29 -16.31
N LEU A 425 -14.22 9.62 -16.40
CA LEU A 425 -15.12 10.46 -15.60
C LEU A 425 -16.60 10.15 -15.85
N VAL A 426 -16.99 9.95 -17.11
CA VAL A 426 -18.36 9.52 -17.45
C VAL A 426 -18.66 8.15 -16.85
N ASN A 427 -17.77 7.17 -17.03
CA ASN A 427 -17.99 5.80 -16.57
C ASN A 427 -18.09 5.70 -15.04
N VAL A 428 -17.21 6.37 -14.27
CA VAL A 428 -17.29 6.34 -12.79
C VAL A 428 -18.56 7.02 -12.29
N THR A 429 -19.01 8.08 -12.96
CA THR A 429 -20.26 8.79 -12.62
C THR A 429 -21.47 7.88 -12.82
N LEU A 430 -21.57 7.24 -13.98
CA LEU A 430 -22.70 6.35 -14.31
C LEU A 430 -22.72 5.12 -13.39
N ASP A 431 -21.58 4.46 -13.20
CA ASP A 431 -21.51 3.24 -12.39
C ASP A 431 -21.81 3.51 -10.92
N TYR A 432 -21.32 4.63 -10.37
CA TYR A 432 -21.66 5.03 -9.01
C TYR A 432 -23.17 5.29 -8.87
N ALA A 433 -23.76 6.03 -9.80
CA ALA A 433 -25.18 6.36 -9.80
C ALA A 433 -26.07 5.11 -9.94
N GLU A 434 -25.62 4.09 -10.66
CA GLU A 434 -26.36 2.85 -10.84
C GLU A 434 -26.24 1.89 -9.67
N GLY A 435 -25.05 1.80 -9.09
CA GLY A 435 -24.78 0.99 -7.91
C GLY A 435 -25.32 1.59 -6.61
N TRP A 436 -26.05 2.70 -6.68
CA TRP A 436 -26.64 3.38 -5.53
C TRP A 436 -27.93 2.68 -5.06
N LYS A 437 -27.94 2.21 -3.81
CA LYS A 437 -29.13 1.71 -3.11
C LYS A 437 -29.47 2.68 -1.99
N ASN A 438 -30.75 3.03 -1.86
CA ASN A 438 -31.26 3.99 -0.88
C ASN A 438 -30.74 3.69 0.54
N LYS A 439 -29.94 4.63 1.08
CA LYS A 439 -29.43 4.76 2.45
C LYS A 439 -28.68 3.57 3.05
N ASN A 440 -27.34 3.64 2.99
CA ASN A 440 -26.49 3.82 4.16
C ASN A 440 -25.29 4.67 3.71
N ARG A 441 -25.17 5.89 4.24
CA ARG A 441 -24.03 6.78 3.93
C ARG A 441 -22.74 6.03 4.29
N ILE A 442 -21.85 5.86 3.31
CA ILE A 442 -20.45 5.54 3.58
C ILE A 442 -19.90 6.79 4.30
N GLN A 443 -19.77 6.72 5.64
CA GLN A 443 -19.32 7.86 6.43
C GLN A 443 -17.83 8.09 6.21
N ALA A 444 -17.41 9.35 6.06
CA ALA A 444 -16.03 9.77 5.86
C ALA A 444 -15.14 9.69 7.13
N LYS A 445 -15.42 8.80 8.09
CA LYS A 445 -14.59 8.64 9.31
C LYS A 445 -14.44 7.17 9.70
N PRO A 446 -13.22 6.71 10.02
CA PRO A 446 -13.03 5.41 10.64
C PRO A 446 -13.35 5.54 12.13
N ASN A 447 -14.50 5.01 12.58
CA ASN A 447 -14.59 4.51 13.95
C ASN A 447 -15.70 3.48 14.18
N GLN A 448 -15.37 2.55 15.06
CA GLN A 448 -15.98 1.26 15.37
C GLN A 448 -17.42 1.34 15.90
N ASN A 449 -18.34 0.54 15.36
CA ASN A 449 -19.26 -0.39 16.06
C ASN A 449 -20.48 -0.80 15.18
N MET A 450 -21.00 -1.99 15.48
CA MET A 450 -21.67 -2.95 14.59
C MET A 450 -23.22 -2.99 14.72
N LYS A 451 -23.94 -3.43 13.66
CA LYS A 451 -24.98 -4.53 13.62
C LYS A 451 -26.14 -4.35 12.59
N TYR A 452 -26.20 -5.35 11.68
CA TYR A 452 -27.29 -6.02 10.91
C TYR A 452 -28.66 -5.38 10.61
N PHE A 453 -29.03 -5.36 9.31
CA PHE A 453 -30.20 -6.11 8.78
C PHE A 453 -30.11 -6.32 7.24
N LEU A 454 -30.36 -7.55 6.79
CA LEU A 454 -30.32 -8.03 5.40
C LEU A 454 -31.54 -7.59 4.57
N LEU A 455 -31.35 -7.34 3.26
CA LEU A 455 -32.10 -8.06 2.22
C LEU A 455 -31.41 -8.03 0.84
N ILE A 456 -31.46 -9.22 0.23
CA ILE A 456 -30.84 -9.71 -1.01
C ILE A 456 -31.38 -9.01 -2.26
N ILE A 457 -30.51 -8.80 -3.27
CA ILE A 457 -30.70 -9.19 -4.68
C ILE A 457 -29.29 -9.19 -5.31
N SER A 458 -28.80 -10.40 -5.57
CA SER A 458 -27.59 -10.73 -6.32
C SER A 458 -27.94 -10.76 -7.81
N LEU A 459 -27.17 -10.07 -8.65
CA LEU A 459 -27.19 -10.26 -10.09
C LEU A 459 -25.74 -10.42 -10.56
N ILE A 460 -25.52 -11.60 -11.13
CA ILE A 460 -24.25 -12.15 -11.60
C ILE A 460 -23.85 -11.42 -12.89
N THR A 461 -22.72 -10.70 -12.89
CA THR A 461 -22.07 -10.24 -14.13
C THR A 461 -21.03 -11.28 -14.55
N THR A 462 -21.27 -11.91 -15.70
CA THR A 462 -20.43 -12.96 -16.28
C THR A 462 -19.16 -12.38 -16.90
N SER A 463 -18.04 -12.53 -16.21
CA SER A 463 -16.69 -12.28 -16.74
C SER A 463 -16.34 -13.35 -17.79
N VAL A 464 -16.19 -12.98 -19.06
CA VAL A 464 -15.65 -13.88 -20.09
C VAL A 464 -14.12 -13.94 -19.96
N VAL A 465 -13.66 -14.51 -18.85
CA VAL A 465 -12.38 -15.25 -18.82
C VAL A 465 -12.74 -16.68 -19.25
N ALA A 466 -11.80 -17.50 -19.72
CA ALA A 466 -12.08 -18.93 -19.86
C ALA A 466 -12.42 -19.48 -18.45
N GLN A 467 -13.71 -19.47 -18.11
CA GLN A 467 -14.17 -19.81 -16.77
C GLN A 467 -13.97 -21.30 -16.58
N VAL A 468 -13.37 -21.67 -15.44
CA VAL A 468 -13.49 -23.02 -14.89
C VAL A 468 -14.96 -23.42 -15.01
N ASN A 469 -15.23 -24.64 -15.47
CA ASN A 469 -16.59 -25.15 -15.60
C ASN A 469 -17.36 -24.85 -14.30
N PRO A 470 -18.41 -24.00 -14.32
CA PRO A 470 -19.12 -23.61 -13.11
C PRO A 470 -19.63 -24.81 -12.31
N LYS A 471 -19.93 -25.93 -12.99
CA LYS A 471 -20.30 -27.19 -12.35
C LYS A 471 -19.17 -27.80 -11.53
N LEU A 472 -17.93 -27.76 -12.04
CA LEU A 472 -16.75 -28.24 -11.30
C LEU A 472 -16.53 -27.36 -10.07
N GLN A 473 -16.61 -26.04 -10.21
CA GLN A 473 -16.40 -25.13 -9.07
C GLN A 473 -17.48 -25.31 -7.98
N THR A 474 -18.75 -25.43 -8.34
CA THR A 474 -19.82 -25.77 -7.39
C THR A 474 -19.59 -27.12 -6.71
N LYS A 475 -19.16 -28.13 -7.48
CA LYS A 475 -18.84 -29.47 -6.95
C LYS A 475 -17.70 -29.43 -5.92
N LEU A 476 -16.61 -28.73 -6.21
CA LEU A 476 -15.47 -28.58 -5.30
C LEU A 476 -15.88 -27.83 -4.02
N ASN A 477 -16.65 -26.75 -4.13
CA ASN A 477 -17.16 -26.00 -2.97
C ASN A 477 -18.07 -26.84 -2.08
N GLN A 478 -18.86 -27.74 -2.66
CA GLN A 478 -19.71 -28.67 -1.92
C GLN A 478 -18.86 -29.72 -1.19
N GLN A 479 -17.87 -30.30 -1.89
CA GLN A 479 -16.95 -31.27 -1.29
C GLN A 479 -16.08 -30.65 -0.17
N ALA A 480 -15.73 -29.37 -0.27
CA ALA A 480 -15.05 -28.64 0.79
C ALA A 480 -15.85 -28.60 2.09
N LYS A 481 -17.19 -28.52 2.02
CA LYS A 481 -18.07 -28.63 3.20
C LYS A 481 -18.14 -30.06 3.72
N GLU A 482 -18.20 -31.04 2.80
CA GLU A 482 -18.29 -32.46 3.18
C GLU A 482 -17.04 -32.98 3.88
N ILE A 483 -15.86 -32.44 3.58
CA ILE A 483 -14.60 -32.86 4.19
C ILE A 483 -14.28 -32.15 5.51
N GLU A 484 -15.03 -31.09 5.86
CA GLU A 484 -14.70 -30.17 6.97
C GLU A 484 -14.49 -30.89 8.30
N THR A 485 -15.38 -31.83 8.66
CA THR A 485 -15.24 -32.62 9.90
C THR A 485 -13.90 -33.36 9.97
N ARG A 486 -13.44 -33.92 8.84
CA ARG A 486 -12.15 -34.64 8.80
C ARG A 486 -10.96 -33.68 8.89
N VAL A 487 -11.06 -32.50 8.30
CA VAL A 487 -10.05 -31.44 8.45
C VAL A 487 -9.90 -31.05 9.92
N ILE A 488 -11.01 -30.90 10.64
CA ILE A 488 -11.00 -30.62 12.07
C ILE A 488 -10.37 -31.78 12.87
N GLU A 489 -10.76 -33.02 12.57
CA GLU A 489 -10.20 -34.21 13.23
C GLU A 489 -8.67 -34.31 13.02
N TRP A 490 -8.18 -34.11 11.80
CA TRP A 490 -6.75 -34.10 11.49
C TRP A 490 -6.02 -33.00 12.23
N ARG A 491 -6.56 -31.77 12.21
CA ARG A 491 -5.96 -30.64 12.93
C ARG A 491 -5.83 -30.95 14.41
N ARG A 492 -6.89 -31.45 15.05
CA ARG A 492 -6.88 -31.78 16.48
C ARG A 492 -5.90 -32.91 16.82
N HIS A 493 -5.78 -33.90 15.94
CA HIS A 493 -4.78 -34.95 16.10
C HIS A 493 -3.35 -34.38 16.06
N LEU A 494 -3.05 -33.55 15.07
CA LEU A 494 -1.74 -32.90 14.93
C LEU A 494 -1.45 -31.95 16.10
N HIS A 495 -2.44 -31.15 16.52
CA HIS A 495 -2.32 -30.24 17.67
C HIS A 495 -1.96 -30.95 18.97
N GLN A 496 -2.53 -32.14 19.18
CA GLN A 496 -2.28 -32.95 20.38
C GLN A 496 -0.92 -33.64 20.35
N ASN A 497 -0.33 -33.83 19.17
CA ASN A 497 0.93 -34.54 18.96
C ASN A 497 1.96 -33.67 18.20
N PRO A 498 2.29 -32.46 18.70
CA PRO A 498 3.17 -31.54 18.00
C PRO A 498 4.63 -31.98 18.11
N GLU A 499 5.43 -31.69 17.07
CA GLU A 499 6.86 -32.00 17.02
C GLU A 499 7.68 -30.76 16.59
N LEU A 500 8.85 -30.57 17.19
CA LEU A 500 9.73 -29.45 16.89
C LEU A 500 10.32 -29.53 15.48
N SER A 501 10.78 -28.38 14.97
CA SER A 501 11.48 -28.22 13.70
C SER A 501 12.60 -29.26 13.50
N ASN A 502 12.65 -29.88 12.32
CA ASN A 502 13.53 -31.02 11.94
C ASN A 502 13.36 -32.30 12.79
N ARG A 503 12.32 -32.40 13.63
CA ARG A 503 12.00 -33.58 14.47
C ARG A 503 10.58 -34.10 14.26
N GLU A 504 9.89 -33.62 13.23
CA GLU A 504 8.49 -33.88 12.85
C GLU A 504 8.27 -35.28 12.24
N THR A 505 8.87 -36.30 12.84
CA THR A 505 8.90 -37.67 12.29
C THR A 505 7.53 -38.35 12.27
N GLN A 506 6.74 -38.18 13.33
CA GLN A 506 5.40 -38.77 13.44
C GLN A 506 4.40 -37.98 12.59
N THR A 507 4.53 -36.66 12.56
CA THR A 507 3.76 -35.75 11.71
C THR A 507 3.97 -36.09 10.23
N ALA A 508 5.23 -36.24 9.81
CA ALA A 508 5.57 -36.67 8.46
C ALA A 508 5.01 -38.05 8.12
N ALA A 509 5.09 -39.01 9.06
CA ALA A 509 4.53 -40.34 8.86
C ALA A 509 3.00 -40.31 8.69
N TYR A 510 2.31 -39.52 9.50
CA TYR A 510 0.86 -39.33 9.45
C TYR A 510 0.40 -38.75 8.10
N ILE A 511 1.08 -37.70 7.64
CA ILE A 511 0.83 -37.09 6.33
C ILE A 511 1.09 -38.09 5.21
N ALA A 512 2.26 -38.77 5.24
CA ALA A 512 2.65 -39.73 4.22
C ALA A 512 1.66 -40.91 4.12
N GLU A 513 1.15 -41.41 5.24
CA GLU A 513 0.12 -42.45 5.27
C GLU A 513 -1.17 -41.98 4.58
N HIS A 514 -1.66 -40.79 4.92
CA HIS A 514 -2.86 -40.21 4.29
C HIS A 514 -2.69 -40.04 2.77
N LEU A 515 -1.58 -39.45 2.32
CA LEU A 515 -1.33 -39.23 0.90
C LEU A 515 -1.22 -40.55 0.11
N ARG A 516 -0.61 -41.60 0.70
CA ARG A 516 -0.60 -42.94 0.10
C ARG A 516 -2.01 -43.52 0.00
N LYS A 517 -2.83 -43.37 1.05
CA LYS A 517 -4.21 -43.90 1.10
C LYS A 517 -5.09 -43.30 0.02
N ILE A 518 -4.92 -42.02 -0.30
CA ILE A 518 -5.64 -41.38 -1.41
C ILE A 518 -5.00 -41.64 -2.78
N GLY A 519 -3.90 -42.38 -2.87
CA GLY A 519 -3.31 -42.84 -4.12
C GLY A 519 -2.31 -41.88 -4.78
N LEU A 520 -1.69 -40.98 -4.02
CA LEU A 520 -0.64 -40.10 -4.53
C LEU A 520 0.72 -40.80 -4.56
N LYS A 521 1.55 -40.44 -5.56
CA LYS A 521 2.99 -40.71 -5.51
C LYS A 521 3.61 -39.75 -4.50
N ILE A 522 4.41 -40.26 -3.57
CA ILE A 522 5.02 -39.44 -2.52
C ILE A 522 6.54 -39.60 -2.45
N GLN A 523 7.19 -38.55 -1.99
CA GLN A 523 8.59 -38.52 -1.58
C GLN A 523 8.63 -38.06 -0.12
N THR A 524 9.32 -38.81 0.74
CA THR A 524 9.54 -38.50 2.15
C THR A 524 11.01 -38.22 2.40
N GLY A 525 11.34 -37.55 3.51
CA GLY A 525 12.73 -37.25 3.87
C GLY A 525 13.34 -36.09 3.09
N VAL A 526 12.49 -35.23 2.50
CA VAL A 526 12.93 -33.97 1.86
C VAL A 526 13.16 -32.95 2.97
N ALA A 527 14.34 -32.33 3.03
CA ALA A 527 14.73 -31.46 4.14
C ALA A 527 14.48 -32.11 5.52
N HIS A 528 15.07 -33.29 5.75
CA HIS A 528 14.91 -34.14 6.95
C HIS A 528 13.57 -34.87 7.05
N THR A 529 12.46 -34.16 7.25
CA THR A 529 11.15 -34.75 7.57
C THR A 529 10.05 -34.39 6.56
N GLY A 530 10.32 -33.49 5.60
CA GLY A 530 9.35 -33.03 4.62
C GLY A 530 8.77 -34.13 3.73
N VAL A 531 7.50 -33.92 3.36
CA VAL A 531 6.70 -34.84 2.56
C VAL A 531 6.17 -34.13 1.32
N VAL A 532 6.43 -34.70 0.15
CA VAL A 532 5.99 -34.15 -1.14
C VAL A 532 5.08 -35.16 -1.83
N GLY A 533 3.86 -34.75 -2.17
CA GLY A 533 2.90 -35.55 -2.93
C GLY A 533 2.71 -35.02 -4.35
N LEU A 534 2.55 -35.92 -5.33
CA LEU A 534 2.35 -35.54 -6.74
C LEU A 534 1.05 -36.11 -7.31
N LEU A 535 0.17 -35.22 -7.79
CA LEU A 535 -1.02 -35.56 -8.56
C LEU A 535 -0.80 -35.22 -10.04
N GLU A 536 -0.47 -36.25 -10.82
CA GLU A 536 -0.41 -36.15 -12.28
C GLU A 536 -1.79 -36.44 -12.86
N THR A 537 -2.38 -35.46 -13.55
CA THR A 537 -3.74 -35.63 -14.13
C THR A 537 -3.74 -36.45 -15.42
N GLY A 538 -2.58 -36.56 -16.08
CA GLY A 538 -2.43 -37.19 -17.40
C GLY A 538 -2.85 -36.30 -18.57
N LYS A 539 -3.27 -35.05 -18.32
CA LYS A 539 -3.61 -34.07 -19.36
C LYS A 539 -2.61 -32.91 -19.36
N PRO A 540 -2.27 -32.33 -20.52
CA PRO A 540 -1.41 -31.15 -20.59
C PRO A 540 -1.98 -29.97 -19.79
N GLY A 541 -1.13 -29.31 -19.01
CA GLY A 541 -1.50 -28.16 -18.18
C GLY A 541 -0.33 -27.74 -17.30
N PRO A 542 -0.53 -26.72 -16.44
CA PRO A 542 0.55 -26.19 -15.64
C PRO A 542 0.95 -27.10 -14.48
N VAL A 543 2.12 -26.85 -13.92
CA VAL A 543 2.56 -27.46 -12.65
C VAL A 543 2.35 -26.45 -11.52
N ILE A 544 1.47 -26.76 -10.58
CA ILE A 544 1.10 -25.88 -9.46
C ILE A 544 1.58 -26.51 -8.16
N ALA A 545 2.26 -25.76 -7.31
CA ALA A 545 2.61 -26.18 -5.96
C ALA A 545 1.66 -25.58 -4.92
N LEU A 546 1.28 -26.39 -3.93
CA LEU A 546 0.51 -25.96 -2.76
C LEU A 546 1.32 -26.32 -1.51
N ARG A 547 1.57 -25.34 -0.64
CA ARG A 547 2.42 -25.51 0.54
C ARG A 547 1.61 -25.46 1.85
N ALA A 548 1.99 -26.31 2.78
CA ALA A 548 1.70 -26.20 4.21
C ALA A 548 2.99 -26.49 5.00
N ASP A 549 3.35 -25.62 5.93
CA ASP A 549 4.32 -25.93 6.99
C ASP A 549 3.72 -26.94 7.98
N MET A 550 4.56 -27.61 8.76
CA MET A 550 4.12 -28.71 9.63
C MET A 550 4.79 -28.77 11.00
N ASP A 551 5.74 -27.90 11.30
CA ASP A 551 6.47 -27.91 12.56
C ASP A 551 5.73 -27.18 13.69
N ALA A 552 6.11 -27.51 14.92
CA ALA A 552 5.59 -26.89 16.13
C ALA A 552 6.69 -26.13 16.90
N LEU A 553 6.26 -25.36 17.90
CA LEU A 553 7.12 -24.46 18.66
C LEU A 553 7.43 -25.00 20.08
N PRO A 554 8.57 -24.60 20.69
CA PRO A 554 8.95 -24.92 22.06
C PRO A 554 8.14 -24.11 23.10
N VAL A 555 6.81 -24.12 22.97
CA VAL A 555 5.86 -23.39 23.80
C VAL A 555 5.04 -24.37 24.63
N THR A 556 4.91 -24.10 25.93
CA THR A 556 4.05 -24.89 26.81
C THR A 556 2.62 -24.38 26.73
N GLU A 557 1.72 -25.18 26.17
CA GLU A 557 0.30 -24.84 26.00
C GLU A 557 -0.40 -24.67 27.37
N ARG A 558 -1.17 -23.59 27.50
CA ARG A 558 -1.91 -23.26 28.75
C ARG A 558 -3.42 -23.28 28.61
N ASN A 559 -3.94 -23.29 27.40
CA ASN A 559 -5.38 -23.31 27.18
C ASN A 559 -6.00 -24.64 27.67
N SER A 560 -7.31 -24.67 27.83
CA SER A 560 -8.06 -25.84 28.31
C SER A 560 -8.68 -26.67 27.18
N LEU A 561 -8.09 -26.64 25.97
CA LEU A 561 -8.60 -27.40 24.83
C LEU A 561 -8.59 -28.91 25.16
N PRO A 562 -9.65 -29.67 24.80
CA PRO A 562 -9.68 -31.12 25.02
C PRO A 562 -8.55 -31.90 24.34
N PHE A 563 -7.92 -31.28 23.34
CA PHE A 563 -6.82 -31.79 22.53
C PHE A 563 -5.54 -30.97 22.72
N ALA A 564 -5.42 -30.18 23.79
CA ALA A 564 -4.19 -29.47 24.13
C ALA A 564 -3.01 -30.46 24.24
N SER A 565 -1.86 -30.02 23.74
CA SER A 565 -0.62 -30.77 23.78
C SER A 565 -0.16 -31.02 25.22
N LYS A 566 0.38 -32.22 25.43
CA LYS A 566 1.09 -32.61 26.66
C LYS A 566 2.53 -33.02 26.35
N VAL A 567 2.98 -32.81 25.12
CA VAL A 567 4.31 -33.19 24.66
C VAL A 567 5.35 -32.26 25.28
N LYS A 568 6.48 -32.84 25.67
CA LYS A 568 7.66 -32.14 26.15
C LYS A 568 8.87 -32.50 25.30
N ALA A 569 9.78 -31.54 25.15
CA ALA A 569 11.04 -31.73 24.45
C ALA A 569 12.15 -30.90 25.09
N THR A 570 13.39 -31.17 24.69
CA THR A 570 14.55 -30.34 25.04
C THR A 570 14.83 -29.37 23.90
N TYR A 571 14.83 -28.06 24.18
CA TYR A 571 15.16 -27.01 23.23
C TYR A 571 16.26 -26.11 23.83
N ASN A 572 17.38 -25.91 23.12
CA ASN A 572 18.55 -25.16 23.60
C ASN A 572 19.03 -25.56 25.01
N GLY A 573 19.01 -26.86 25.31
CA GLY A 573 19.46 -27.41 26.59
C GLY A 573 18.47 -27.25 27.75
N GLN A 574 17.23 -26.80 27.49
CA GLN A 574 16.18 -26.66 28.50
C GLN A 574 14.95 -27.51 28.16
N GLU A 575 14.30 -28.10 29.16
CA GLU A 575 13.00 -28.79 28.98
C GLU A 575 11.88 -27.75 28.81
N THR A 576 11.03 -27.96 27.81
CA THR A 576 9.85 -27.13 27.52
C THR A 576 8.72 -27.99 26.94
N GLY A 577 7.48 -27.52 27.05
CA GLY A 577 6.36 -28.07 26.28
C GLY A 577 6.49 -27.79 24.79
N VAL A 578 5.77 -28.56 23.97
CA VAL A 578 5.69 -28.38 22.51
C VAL A 578 4.25 -28.09 22.12
N MET A 579 4.01 -27.09 21.27
CA MET A 579 2.67 -26.66 20.87
C MET A 579 2.67 -26.13 19.43
N HIS A 580 1.62 -26.44 18.65
CA HIS A 580 1.33 -25.72 17.40
C HIS A 580 0.75 -24.34 17.69
N ALA A 581 1.59 -23.43 18.20
CA ALA A 581 1.22 -22.07 18.56
C ALA A 581 1.21 -21.07 17.37
N CYS A 582 1.47 -21.56 16.14
CA CYS A 582 1.42 -20.79 14.91
C CYS A 582 0.31 -21.25 13.93
N GLY A 583 -0.33 -22.39 14.20
CA GLY A 583 -1.43 -22.93 13.38
C GLY A 583 -1.00 -23.90 12.27
N HIS A 584 0.25 -24.38 12.25
CA HIS A 584 0.76 -25.28 11.20
C HIS A 584 -0.02 -26.61 11.13
N ASP A 585 -0.52 -27.11 12.27
CA ASP A 585 -1.51 -28.20 12.35
C ASP A 585 -2.75 -27.98 11.46
N SER A 586 -3.21 -26.73 11.39
CA SER A 586 -4.35 -26.32 10.58
C SER A 586 -3.99 -26.24 9.10
N HIS A 587 -2.78 -25.76 8.78
CA HIS A 587 -2.28 -25.67 7.41
C HIS A 587 -2.15 -27.07 6.80
N VAL A 588 -1.54 -28.00 7.54
CA VAL A 588 -1.43 -29.42 7.15
C VAL A 588 -2.81 -30.02 6.92
N ALA A 589 -3.73 -29.87 7.88
CA ALA A 589 -5.06 -30.46 7.80
C ALA A 589 -5.86 -29.93 6.60
N ILE A 590 -5.81 -28.61 6.34
CA ILE A 590 -6.44 -27.99 5.18
C ILE A 590 -5.84 -28.56 3.88
N LEU A 591 -4.51 -28.65 3.77
CA LEU A 591 -3.86 -29.13 2.58
C LEU A 591 -4.13 -30.62 2.32
N MET A 592 -4.21 -31.45 3.37
CA MET A 592 -4.64 -32.84 3.28
C MET A 592 -6.07 -32.97 2.71
N GLY A 593 -6.98 -32.07 3.12
CA GLY A 593 -8.35 -32.02 2.60
C GLY A 593 -8.41 -31.58 1.14
N VAL A 594 -7.62 -30.55 0.78
CA VAL A 594 -7.47 -30.08 -0.60
C VAL A 594 -6.93 -31.19 -1.49
N ALA A 595 -5.90 -31.92 -1.04
CA ALA A 595 -5.32 -33.04 -1.78
C ALA A 595 -6.34 -34.14 -2.05
N GLU A 596 -7.12 -34.55 -1.04
CA GLU A 596 -8.14 -35.58 -1.19
C GLU A 596 -9.23 -35.17 -2.19
N ILE A 597 -9.71 -33.93 -2.12
CA ILE A 597 -10.72 -33.40 -3.05
C ILE A 597 -10.16 -33.38 -4.48
N LEU A 598 -8.94 -32.89 -4.69
CA LEU A 598 -8.35 -32.80 -6.02
C LEU A 598 -8.10 -34.19 -6.63
N VAL A 599 -7.66 -35.17 -5.84
CA VAL A 599 -7.50 -36.56 -6.30
C VAL A 599 -8.84 -37.16 -6.72
N LYS A 600 -9.90 -36.98 -5.91
CA LYS A 600 -11.26 -37.44 -6.23
C LYS A 600 -11.78 -36.89 -7.56
N ASN A 601 -11.31 -35.72 -7.97
CA ASN A 601 -11.72 -35.05 -9.21
C ASN A 601 -10.64 -35.06 -10.30
N LYS A 602 -9.60 -35.90 -10.19
CA LYS A 602 -8.48 -36.00 -11.15
C LYS A 602 -8.92 -35.98 -12.62
N ALA A 603 -10.01 -36.67 -12.95
CA ALA A 603 -10.52 -36.78 -14.32
C ALA A 603 -11.03 -35.44 -14.91
N GLU A 604 -11.35 -34.44 -14.09
CA GLU A 604 -11.82 -33.11 -14.52
C GLU A 604 -10.70 -32.06 -14.51
N LEU A 605 -9.51 -32.41 -14.02
CA LEU A 605 -8.34 -31.53 -13.92
C LEU A 605 -7.38 -31.70 -15.12
N LYS A 606 -6.40 -30.81 -15.22
CA LYS A 606 -5.29 -30.86 -16.19
C LYS A 606 -3.96 -30.42 -15.55
N GLY A 607 -2.82 -30.78 -16.13
CA GLY A 607 -1.51 -30.48 -15.58
C GLY A 607 -1.13 -31.37 -14.38
N THR A 608 -0.31 -30.82 -13.48
CA THR A 608 0.22 -31.54 -12.32
C THR A 608 0.13 -30.66 -11.08
N ILE A 609 -0.22 -31.26 -9.94
CA ILE A 609 -0.31 -30.57 -8.65
C ILE A 609 0.70 -31.20 -7.70
N LYS A 610 1.57 -30.38 -7.11
CA LYS A 610 2.61 -30.77 -6.15
C LYS A 610 2.22 -30.27 -4.76
N PHE A 611 1.96 -31.18 -3.84
CA PHE A 611 1.63 -30.88 -2.45
C PHE A 611 2.91 -30.92 -1.63
N ILE A 612 3.31 -29.78 -1.04
CA ILE A 612 4.54 -29.63 -0.28
C ILE A 612 4.16 -29.48 1.20
N PHE A 613 4.48 -30.49 1.99
CA PHE A 613 4.39 -30.43 3.45
C PHE A 613 5.79 -30.21 4.00
N GLN A 614 6.03 -28.99 4.46
CA GLN A 614 7.35 -28.44 4.73
C GLN A 614 7.66 -28.48 6.23
N PRO A 615 8.84 -29.01 6.65
CA PRO A 615 9.32 -28.92 8.02
C PRO A 615 9.97 -27.57 8.33
N ALA A 616 10.23 -27.34 9.62
CA ALA A 616 11.16 -26.33 10.11
C ALA A 616 11.00 -24.90 9.55
N GLU A 617 9.76 -24.42 9.40
CA GLU A 617 9.48 -23.02 9.09
C GLU A 617 9.97 -22.10 10.22
N GLU A 618 9.73 -22.50 11.47
CA GLU A 618 10.03 -21.70 12.68
C GLU A 618 11.53 -21.62 12.98
N GLY A 619 12.34 -22.35 12.21
CA GLY A 619 13.80 -22.36 12.27
C GLY A 619 14.38 -23.71 12.65
N ALA A 620 15.38 -24.14 11.88
CA ALA A 620 16.16 -25.32 12.18
C ALA A 620 17.02 -25.12 13.46
N PRO A 621 17.44 -26.22 14.13
CA PRO A 621 18.51 -26.18 15.11
C PRO A 621 19.75 -25.43 14.58
N ALA A 622 20.49 -24.75 15.46
CA ALA A 622 21.53 -23.79 15.06
C ALA A 622 22.69 -24.39 14.23
N ASP A 623 22.88 -25.71 14.26
CA ASP A 623 23.87 -26.50 13.54
C ASP A 623 23.30 -27.28 12.34
N GLU A 624 22.02 -27.10 12.01
CA GLU A 624 21.31 -27.78 10.94
C GLU A 624 20.80 -26.80 9.87
N GLU A 625 20.70 -27.28 8.61
CA GLU A 625 19.86 -26.64 7.59
C GLU A 625 18.41 -27.16 7.74
N GLY A 626 17.42 -26.44 7.23
CA GLY A 626 16.03 -26.87 7.26
C GLY A 626 15.12 -25.99 6.42
N GLY A 627 13.81 -26.16 6.59
CA GLY A 627 12.83 -25.26 6.02
C GLY A 627 12.72 -25.31 4.50
N ALA A 628 12.06 -24.29 3.96
CA ALA A 628 11.88 -24.05 2.54
C ALA A 628 13.24 -23.92 1.82
N GLU A 629 14.24 -23.29 2.44
CA GLU A 629 15.56 -23.10 1.85
C GLU A 629 16.20 -24.45 1.47
N LEU A 630 16.20 -25.41 2.40
CA LEU A 630 16.74 -26.74 2.14
C LEU A 630 15.88 -27.52 1.14
N MET A 631 14.54 -27.41 1.19
CA MET A 631 13.68 -28.07 0.20
C MET A 631 13.93 -27.54 -1.22
N VAL A 632 14.08 -26.22 -1.38
CA VAL A 632 14.42 -25.58 -2.67
C VAL A 632 15.80 -26.03 -3.14
N LYS A 633 16.81 -26.02 -2.25
CA LYS A 633 18.17 -26.52 -2.53
C LYS A 633 18.18 -27.99 -2.98
N GLN A 634 17.31 -28.82 -2.43
CA GLN A 634 17.12 -30.23 -2.81
C GLN A 634 16.25 -30.42 -4.07
N GLY A 635 15.81 -29.34 -4.70
CA GLY A 635 15.12 -29.36 -5.98
C GLY A 635 13.62 -29.64 -5.89
N VAL A 636 12.94 -29.33 -4.77
CA VAL A 636 11.49 -29.54 -4.64
C VAL A 636 10.67 -28.81 -5.71
N LEU A 637 11.17 -27.70 -6.25
CA LEU A 637 10.54 -26.96 -7.34
C LEU A 637 10.82 -27.53 -8.73
N GLN A 638 11.68 -28.55 -8.82
CA GLN A 638 12.05 -29.25 -10.05
C GLN A 638 11.37 -30.63 -10.12
N ASN A 639 11.43 -31.28 -11.27
CA ASN A 639 10.99 -32.67 -11.51
C ASN A 639 9.61 -33.02 -10.90
N PRO A 640 8.50 -32.42 -11.38
CA PRO A 640 8.42 -31.46 -12.49
C PRO A 640 8.65 -30.01 -12.06
N LYS A 641 9.09 -29.16 -13.00
CA LYS A 641 9.32 -27.73 -12.79
C LYS A 641 8.01 -27.03 -12.47
N VAL A 642 7.93 -26.40 -11.30
CA VAL A 642 6.75 -25.67 -10.81
C VAL A 642 6.64 -24.31 -11.53
N GLU A 643 5.42 -23.92 -11.92
CA GLU A 643 5.13 -22.62 -12.55
C GLU A 643 4.63 -21.57 -11.56
N ALA A 644 3.87 -21.96 -10.54
CA ALA A 644 3.39 -21.08 -9.48
C ALA A 644 3.17 -21.85 -8.17
N ILE A 645 3.31 -21.16 -7.04
CA ILE A 645 3.09 -21.72 -5.71
C ILE A 645 2.05 -20.92 -4.91
N PHE A 646 1.15 -21.62 -4.22
CA PHE A 646 0.18 -21.02 -3.30
C PHE A 646 0.40 -21.54 -1.88
N GLY A 647 0.31 -20.64 -0.92
CA GLY A 647 0.36 -20.95 0.51
C GLY A 647 -0.67 -20.11 1.27
N LEU A 648 -1.07 -20.59 2.44
CA LEU A 648 -1.90 -19.83 3.37
C LEU A 648 -1.32 -19.93 4.76
N HIS A 649 -1.61 -18.91 5.56
CA HIS A 649 -1.32 -18.92 6.99
C HIS A 649 -2.57 -18.53 7.77
N VAL A 650 -2.89 -19.22 8.86
CA VAL A 650 -4.02 -18.87 9.72
C VAL A 650 -3.67 -17.60 10.50
N SER A 651 -4.62 -16.70 10.71
CA SER A 651 -4.43 -15.46 11.45
C SER A 651 -5.36 -15.42 12.66
N SER A 652 -4.83 -15.63 13.87
CA SER A 652 -5.62 -15.68 15.12
C SER A 652 -6.25 -14.34 15.50
N GLY A 653 -5.77 -13.23 14.94
CA GLY A 653 -6.34 -11.88 15.12
C GLY A 653 -7.32 -11.45 14.03
N THR A 654 -7.50 -12.24 12.97
CA THR A 654 -8.41 -11.92 11.85
C THR A 654 -9.71 -12.72 12.00
N PRO A 655 -10.90 -12.10 11.90
CA PRO A 655 -12.19 -12.78 12.03
C PRO A 655 -12.36 -13.97 11.08
N ILE A 656 -13.00 -15.04 11.56
CA ILE A 656 -13.26 -16.22 10.71
C ILE A 656 -14.05 -15.87 9.44
N GLY A 657 -13.66 -16.54 8.35
CA GLY A 657 -14.27 -16.36 7.03
C GLY A 657 -13.77 -15.13 6.28
N GLU A 658 -12.88 -14.33 6.87
CA GLU A 658 -12.13 -13.30 6.17
C GLU A 658 -10.81 -13.86 5.62
N LEU A 659 -10.40 -13.35 4.46
CA LEU A 659 -9.12 -13.64 3.83
C LEU A 659 -8.39 -12.32 3.59
N THR A 660 -7.13 -12.22 4.03
CA THR A 660 -6.34 -11.00 3.85
C THR A 660 -5.07 -11.26 3.08
N TYR A 661 -4.63 -10.27 2.31
CA TYR A 661 -3.45 -10.40 1.46
C TYR A 661 -2.77 -9.04 1.27
N LYS A 662 -1.57 -9.04 0.69
CA LYS A 662 -0.90 -7.84 0.18
C LYS A 662 -0.11 -8.21 -1.07
N PRO A 663 -0.23 -7.48 -2.19
CA PRO A 663 0.71 -7.61 -3.31
C PRO A 663 2.08 -7.01 -2.92
N GLY A 664 3.16 -7.56 -3.47
CA GLY A 664 4.53 -7.18 -3.10
C GLY A 664 4.94 -7.77 -1.76
N GLY A 665 5.71 -7.03 -0.95
CA GLY A 665 6.19 -7.50 0.35
C GLY A 665 5.07 -7.66 1.37
N LEU A 666 4.64 -8.89 1.63
CA LEU A 666 3.64 -9.19 2.66
C LEU A 666 4.29 -9.30 4.05
N LEU A 667 5.41 -10.04 4.13
CA LEU A 667 6.20 -10.25 5.34
C LEU A 667 7.65 -9.82 5.09
N ALA A 668 8.28 -9.23 6.10
CA ALA A 668 9.60 -8.61 5.98
C ALA A 668 10.72 -9.64 5.95
N ALA A 669 11.75 -9.37 5.15
CA ALA A 669 13.03 -10.05 5.30
C ALA A 669 13.61 -9.77 6.70
N ALA A 670 14.33 -10.75 7.26
CA ALA A 670 14.91 -10.68 8.59
C ALA A 670 16.42 -10.94 8.57
N ASP A 671 17.22 -9.87 8.42
CA ASP A 671 18.68 -9.99 8.46
C ASP A 671 19.25 -9.55 9.81
N ASN A 672 20.46 -10.01 10.07
CA ASN A 672 21.26 -9.60 11.22
C ASN A 672 22.55 -8.93 10.75
N TYR A 673 23.05 -7.97 11.53
CA TYR A 673 24.36 -7.38 11.29
C TYR A 673 25.13 -7.18 12.59
N SER A 674 26.45 -7.10 12.46
CA SER A 674 27.35 -6.68 13.53
C SER A 674 28.42 -5.74 12.99
N ILE A 675 28.87 -4.83 13.86
CA ILE A 675 29.91 -3.86 13.57
C ILE A 675 30.89 -3.89 14.73
N LYS A 676 32.16 -4.14 14.40
CA LYS A 676 33.28 -4.00 15.31
C LYS A 676 34.05 -2.74 14.95
N VAL A 677 34.16 -1.80 15.89
CA VAL A 677 34.90 -0.55 15.74
C VAL A 677 36.22 -0.68 16.48
N LEU A 678 37.33 -0.56 15.74
CA LEU A 678 38.69 -0.64 16.25
C LEU A 678 39.25 0.77 16.39
N GLY A 679 39.66 1.12 17.59
CA GLY A 679 40.24 2.40 17.97
C GLY A 679 41.66 2.25 18.50
N ARG A 680 42.02 3.11 19.47
CA ARG A 680 43.29 3.06 20.18
C ARG A 680 43.08 3.40 21.64
N GLN A 681 43.35 2.45 22.53
CA GLN A 681 43.20 2.63 23.96
C GLN A 681 44.09 3.74 24.53
N ALA A 682 43.60 4.46 25.53
CA ALA A 682 44.38 5.41 26.33
C ALA A 682 43.80 5.57 27.75
N HIS A 683 44.55 6.26 28.63
CA HIS A 683 44.02 6.70 29.91
C HIS A 683 42.89 7.73 29.69
N GLY A 684 41.79 7.63 30.43
CA GLY A 684 40.61 8.50 30.22
C GLY A 684 40.88 10.00 30.40
N SER A 685 41.96 10.37 31.10
CA SER A 685 42.38 11.77 31.27
C SER A 685 43.24 12.32 30.13
N THR A 686 43.64 11.50 29.15
CA THR A 686 44.46 11.91 28.00
C THR A 686 43.84 11.47 26.67
N PRO A 687 42.57 11.84 26.38
CA PRO A 687 41.83 11.36 25.22
C PRO A 687 42.47 11.70 23.87
N TRP A 688 43.28 12.76 23.78
CA TRP A 688 44.03 13.12 22.57
C TRP A 688 45.09 12.08 22.17
N MET A 689 45.44 11.16 23.07
CA MET A 689 46.30 10.00 22.77
C MET A 689 45.49 8.80 22.28
N SER A 690 44.16 8.86 22.24
CA SER A 690 43.26 7.77 21.86
C SER A 690 42.68 7.95 20.46
N VAL A 691 42.05 6.89 19.97
CA VAL A 691 40.95 6.94 19.00
C VAL A 691 39.79 6.22 19.69
N ASP A 692 38.78 6.95 20.16
CA ASP A 692 37.75 6.40 21.05
C ASP A 692 36.67 5.63 20.27
N PRO A 693 36.62 4.28 20.38
CA PRO A 693 35.66 3.49 19.62
C PRO A 693 34.22 3.65 20.11
N ILE A 694 33.98 4.13 21.33
CA ILE A 694 32.63 4.40 21.86
C ILE A 694 32.05 5.63 21.17
N VAL A 695 32.83 6.72 21.08
CA VAL A 695 32.41 7.95 20.40
C VAL A 695 32.15 7.69 18.92
N VAL A 696 33.03 6.94 18.27
CA VAL A 696 32.86 6.55 16.86
C VAL A 696 31.62 5.67 16.68
N SER A 697 31.38 4.71 17.58
CA SER A 697 30.18 3.87 17.52
C SER A 697 28.90 4.69 17.62
N ALA A 698 28.84 5.71 18.50
CA ALA A 698 27.70 6.60 18.61
C ALA A 698 27.44 7.38 17.30
N GLN A 699 28.50 7.85 16.63
CA GLN A 699 28.39 8.50 15.33
C GLN A 699 27.86 7.53 14.25
N ILE A 700 28.35 6.28 14.22
CA ILE A 700 27.85 5.27 13.29
C ILE A 700 26.37 5.00 13.54
N ILE A 701 25.96 4.80 14.80
CA ILE A 701 24.55 4.55 15.17
C ILE A 701 23.65 5.69 14.69
N ASN A 702 24.07 6.95 14.84
CA ASN A 702 23.36 8.11 14.31
C ASN A 702 23.33 8.12 12.77
N GLY A 703 24.45 7.80 12.13
CA GLY A 703 24.55 7.67 10.67
C GLY A 703 23.58 6.63 10.11
N LEU A 704 23.41 5.49 10.77
CA LEU A 704 22.46 4.44 10.37
C LEU A 704 21.01 4.94 10.33
N GLN A 705 20.64 5.93 11.16
CA GLN A 705 19.28 6.48 11.14
C GLN A 705 18.99 7.22 9.83
N THR A 706 20.01 7.87 9.25
CA THR A 706 19.88 8.60 7.98
C THR A 706 19.67 7.69 6.79
N ILE A 707 20.06 6.42 6.88
CA ILE A 707 19.81 5.44 5.83
C ILE A 707 18.30 5.34 5.62
N ILE A 708 17.55 5.04 6.70
CA ILE A 708 16.09 4.94 6.64
C ILE A 708 15.44 6.29 6.38
N SER A 709 15.83 7.34 7.13
CA SER A 709 15.09 8.60 7.06
C SER A 709 15.34 9.37 5.77
N ARG A 710 16.53 9.29 5.16
CA ARG A 710 16.95 10.16 4.03
C ARG A 710 17.35 9.41 2.77
N GLN A 711 17.74 8.14 2.87
CA GLN A 711 18.36 7.41 1.75
C GLN A 711 17.58 6.17 1.30
N THR A 712 16.41 5.94 1.89
CA THR A 712 15.49 4.86 1.54
C THR A 712 14.21 5.46 0.95
N GLU A 713 13.76 4.92 -0.18
CA GLU A 713 12.51 5.32 -0.83
C GLU A 713 11.30 4.72 -0.08
N LEU A 714 10.88 5.40 1.00
CA LEU A 714 9.76 4.96 1.86
C LEU A 714 8.38 5.11 1.21
N THR A 715 8.30 5.62 -0.02
CA THR A 715 7.09 5.52 -0.86
C THR A 715 6.91 4.14 -1.46
N ARG A 716 8.00 3.39 -1.66
CA ARG A 716 7.95 2.04 -2.23
C ARG A 716 7.52 1.02 -1.19
N GLU A 717 8.31 0.87 -0.13
CA GLU A 717 8.05 -0.07 0.97
C GLU A 717 8.76 0.37 2.26
N ALA A 718 8.39 -0.20 3.40
CA ALA A 718 9.01 0.12 4.67
C ALA A 718 10.32 -0.63 4.91
N ALA A 719 11.22 0.00 5.67
CA ALA A 719 12.45 -0.63 6.16
C ALA A 719 12.86 -0.11 7.55
N VAL A 720 13.60 -0.94 8.29
CA VAL A 720 14.01 -0.69 9.68
C VAL A 720 15.44 -1.22 9.87
N ILE A 721 16.31 -0.41 10.47
CA ILE A 721 17.64 -0.83 10.95
C ILE A 721 17.69 -0.60 12.46
N SER A 722 17.76 -1.65 13.25
CA SER A 722 17.74 -1.58 14.72
C SER A 722 19.07 -2.03 15.30
N VAL A 723 19.72 -1.18 16.09
CA VAL A 723 20.85 -1.60 16.95
C VAL A 723 20.25 -2.17 18.23
N GLY A 724 20.42 -3.48 18.45
CA GLY A 724 19.82 -4.19 19.60
C GLY A 724 20.81 -4.44 20.74
N ARG A 725 22.11 -4.37 20.48
CA ARG A 725 23.17 -4.67 21.46
C ARG A 725 24.40 -3.81 21.19
N ILE A 726 25.01 -3.27 22.24
CA ILE A 726 26.32 -2.61 22.21
C ILE A 726 27.15 -3.03 23.43
N GLN A 727 28.45 -3.26 23.25
CA GLN A 727 29.42 -3.65 24.27
C GLN A 727 30.77 -2.98 24.00
N SER A 728 31.39 -2.38 25.01
CA SER A 728 32.74 -1.80 24.91
C SER A 728 33.31 -1.52 26.31
N GLY A 729 34.62 -1.71 26.47
CA GLY A 729 35.35 -1.44 27.71
C GLY A 729 35.09 -2.43 28.85
N ILE A 730 36.01 -2.42 29.82
CA ILE A 730 35.91 -3.19 31.08
C ILE A 730 35.90 -2.24 32.29
N ARG A 731 36.64 -1.12 32.20
CA ARG A 731 36.88 -0.17 33.29
C ARG A 731 36.54 1.25 32.89
N GLU A 732 35.95 2.01 33.80
CA GLU A 732 35.39 3.35 33.59
C GLU A 732 36.40 4.46 33.28
N ASN A 733 37.68 4.30 33.67
CA ASN A 733 38.72 5.32 33.47
C ASN A 733 39.71 4.98 32.33
N ILE A 734 39.40 4.00 31.49
CA ILE A 734 40.21 3.58 30.34
C ILE A 734 39.35 3.68 29.08
N ILE A 735 39.81 4.42 28.07
CA ILE A 735 39.17 4.43 26.75
C ILE A 735 39.55 3.11 26.07
N PRO A 736 38.59 2.27 25.63
CA PRO A 736 38.89 0.93 25.14
C PRO A 736 39.56 0.91 23.76
N GLU A 737 40.15 -0.23 23.40
CA GLU A 737 40.71 -0.45 22.06
C GLU A 737 39.64 -0.80 21.01
N GLU A 738 38.48 -1.30 21.44
CA GLU A 738 37.39 -1.68 20.55
C GLU A 738 35.99 -1.51 21.15
N ALA A 739 35.00 -1.42 20.26
CA ALA A 739 33.58 -1.49 20.57
C ALA A 739 32.89 -2.46 19.59
N PHE A 740 31.93 -3.22 20.08
CA PHE A 740 31.11 -4.13 19.28
C PHE A 740 29.65 -3.80 19.45
N PHE A 741 28.91 -3.71 18.35
CA PHE A 741 27.46 -3.64 18.39
C PHE A 741 26.82 -4.46 17.28
N ALA A 742 25.59 -4.92 17.53
CA ALA A 742 24.85 -5.79 16.64
C ALA A 742 23.38 -5.42 16.61
N GLY A 743 22.70 -5.82 15.54
CA GLY A 743 21.35 -5.39 15.26
C GLY A 743 20.66 -6.21 14.19
N THR A 744 19.45 -5.77 13.87
CA THR A 744 18.57 -6.39 12.88
C THR A 744 18.23 -5.42 11.76
N ILE A 745 18.00 -5.97 10.58
CA ILE A 745 17.47 -5.26 9.41
C ILE A 745 16.14 -5.91 9.05
N ARG A 746 15.12 -5.08 8.82
CA ARG A 746 13.83 -5.51 8.26
C ARG A 746 13.57 -4.71 7.00
N THR A 747 13.23 -5.41 5.91
CA THR A 747 12.90 -4.79 4.62
C THR A 747 11.72 -5.52 4.00
N LEU A 748 10.90 -4.79 3.26
CA LEU A 748 9.73 -5.33 2.55
C LEU A 748 9.89 -5.32 1.03
N ASP A 749 11.09 -4.96 0.57
CA ASP A 749 11.44 -4.93 -0.84
C ASP A 749 12.85 -5.53 -1.04
N PRO A 750 13.03 -6.52 -1.93
CA PRO A 750 14.32 -7.19 -2.13
C PRO A 750 15.44 -6.25 -2.62
N GLU A 751 15.15 -5.28 -3.50
CA GLU A 751 16.18 -4.36 -3.99
C GLU A 751 16.59 -3.37 -2.89
N MET A 752 15.60 -2.90 -2.11
CA MET A 752 15.84 -2.06 -0.94
C MET A 752 16.71 -2.77 0.11
N GLN A 753 16.53 -4.09 0.29
CA GLN A 753 17.39 -4.92 1.15
C GLN A 753 18.86 -4.79 0.78
N ASP A 754 19.18 -4.98 -0.51
CA ASP A 754 20.55 -4.93 -1.02
C ASP A 754 21.16 -3.54 -0.88
N ILE A 755 20.40 -2.50 -1.24
CA ILE A 755 20.82 -1.10 -1.13
C ILE A 755 21.12 -0.75 0.33
N ILE A 756 20.28 -1.19 1.27
CA ILE A 756 20.48 -0.93 2.70
C ILE A 756 21.75 -1.63 3.22
N HIS A 757 22.03 -2.86 2.80
CA HIS A 757 23.25 -3.57 3.19
C HIS A 757 24.50 -2.81 2.76
N GLU A 758 24.53 -2.33 1.52
CA GLU A 758 25.66 -1.53 1.01
C GLU A 758 25.77 -0.18 1.73
N LYS A 759 24.63 0.49 2.02
CA LYS A 759 24.62 1.75 2.77
C LYS A 759 25.10 1.58 4.22
N ILE A 760 24.78 0.47 4.89
CA ILE A 760 25.29 0.17 6.24
C ILE A 760 26.81 0.05 6.22
N LYS A 761 27.37 -0.74 5.29
CA LYS A 761 28.82 -0.90 5.12
C LYS A 761 29.48 0.44 4.85
N LEU A 762 28.99 1.17 3.86
CA LEU A 762 29.53 2.48 3.48
C LEU A 762 29.51 3.47 4.65
N THR A 763 28.35 3.62 5.30
CA THR A 763 28.15 4.59 6.38
C THR A 763 29.06 4.28 7.57
N ALA A 764 29.09 3.02 8.02
CA ALA A 764 29.91 2.63 9.16
C ALA A 764 31.41 2.79 8.88
N THR A 765 31.87 2.33 7.72
CA THR A 765 33.27 2.44 7.33
C THR A 765 33.70 3.90 7.19
N LYS A 766 32.93 4.75 6.51
CA LYS A 766 33.32 6.15 6.28
C LYS A 766 33.27 7.03 7.53
N ILE A 767 32.34 6.78 8.44
CA ILE A 767 32.34 7.45 9.74
C ILE A 767 33.56 7.03 10.55
N ALA A 768 33.87 5.74 10.64
CA ALA A 768 35.05 5.26 11.35
C ALA A 768 36.35 5.83 10.78
N GLU A 769 36.53 5.79 9.45
CA GLU A 769 37.70 6.36 8.77
C GLU A 769 37.87 7.85 9.11
N SER A 770 36.78 8.62 9.08
CA SER A 770 36.83 10.08 9.37
C SER A 770 37.29 10.40 10.80
N ALA A 771 37.09 9.47 11.73
CA ALA A 771 37.50 9.59 13.12
C ALA A 771 38.87 8.94 13.42
N GLY A 772 39.55 8.40 12.41
CA GLY A 772 40.82 7.68 12.58
C GLY A 772 40.68 6.24 13.10
N ALA A 773 39.47 5.68 13.10
CA ALA A 773 39.15 4.31 13.48
C ALA A 773 38.97 3.39 12.26
N LYS A 774 38.79 2.09 12.49
CA LYS A 774 38.36 1.12 11.47
C LYS A 774 37.06 0.46 11.90
N ALA A 775 36.09 0.32 11.00
CA ALA A 775 34.88 -0.47 11.23
C ALA A 775 34.90 -1.76 10.39
N GLU A 776 34.65 -2.89 11.04
CA GLU A 776 34.46 -4.20 10.42
C GLU A 776 32.98 -4.55 10.48
N VAL A 777 32.34 -4.61 9.32
CA VAL A 777 30.89 -4.82 9.20
C VAL A 777 30.62 -6.23 8.70
N THR A 778 29.82 -7.00 9.43
CA THR A 778 29.32 -8.31 9.01
C THR A 778 27.80 -8.23 8.88
N ILE A 779 27.25 -8.71 7.76
CA ILE A 779 25.80 -8.83 7.56
C ILE A 779 25.51 -10.28 7.19
N ARG A 780 24.53 -10.88 7.86
CA ARG A 780 24.01 -12.22 7.57
C ARG A 780 22.58 -12.10 7.10
N ARG A 781 22.33 -12.56 5.87
CA ARG A 781 20.96 -12.68 5.34
C ARG A 781 20.23 -13.79 6.08
N GLY A 782 19.04 -13.49 6.56
CA GLY A 782 18.12 -14.50 7.06
C GLY A 782 17.02 -14.74 6.06
N THR A 783 15.82 -14.99 6.57
CA THR A 783 14.62 -15.20 5.76
C THR A 783 14.39 -14.02 4.81
N PRO A 784 14.19 -14.26 3.50
CA PRO A 784 13.91 -13.22 2.51
C PRO A 784 12.52 -12.59 2.69
N VAL A 785 12.22 -11.58 1.87
CA VAL A 785 10.88 -10.97 1.81
C VAL A 785 9.88 -12.00 1.28
N THR A 786 8.78 -12.24 2.00
CA THR A 786 7.64 -13.00 1.47
C THR A 786 6.92 -12.10 0.47
N TYR A 787 7.32 -12.22 -0.79
CA TYR A 787 6.96 -11.32 -1.87
C TYR A 787 5.90 -11.95 -2.77
N ASN A 788 4.67 -11.46 -2.64
CA ASN A 788 3.56 -11.84 -3.50
C ASN A 788 3.70 -11.19 -4.88
N ASP A 789 3.89 -12.01 -5.91
CA ASP A 789 4.00 -11.52 -7.30
C ASP A 789 2.75 -10.69 -7.69
N PRO A 790 2.88 -9.38 -7.96
CA PRO A 790 1.72 -8.52 -8.13
C PRO A 790 0.78 -8.96 -9.27
N ALA A 791 1.34 -9.50 -10.36
CA ALA A 791 0.55 -9.96 -11.51
C ALA A 791 -0.25 -11.23 -11.17
N LEU A 792 0.37 -12.20 -10.51
CA LEU A 792 -0.26 -13.41 -10.01
C LEU A 792 -1.31 -13.07 -8.95
N THR A 793 -0.99 -12.22 -7.97
CA THR A 793 -1.92 -11.78 -6.94
C THR A 793 -3.17 -11.14 -7.55
N HIS A 794 -3.02 -10.14 -8.43
CA HIS A 794 -4.17 -9.53 -9.10
C HIS A 794 -5.00 -10.56 -9.86
N LYS A 795 -4.35 -11.48 -10.57
CA LYS A 795 -5.02 -12.56 -11.31
C LYS A 795 -5.80 -13.50 -10.39
N MET A 796 -5.33 -13.71 -9.17
CA MET A 796 -5.83 -14.73 -8.25
C MET A 796 -6.73 -14.24 -7.10
N VAL A 797 -6.76 -12.94 -6.79
CA VAL A 797 -7.70 -12.36 -5.81
C VAL A 797 -9.17 -12.75 -6.07
N PRO A 798 -9.68 -12.80 -7.32
CA PRO A 798 -11.04 -13.29 -7.57
C PRO A 798 -11.31 -14.71 -7.06
N SER A 799 -10.29 -15.58 -6.97
CA SER A 799 -10.44 -16.92 -6.41
C SER A 799 -10.65 -16.91 -4.89
N LEU A 800 -10.03 -15.97 -4.18
CA LEU A 800 -10.29 -15.73 -2.75
C LEU A 800 -11.72 -15.18 -2.58
N GLN A 801 -12.14 -14.25 -3.42
CA GLN A 801 -13.49 -13.68 -3.38
C GLN A 801 -14.57 -14.73 -3.63
N LYS A 802 -14.33 -15.70 -4.52
CA LYS A 802 -15.23 -16.86 -4.71
C LYS A 802 -15.30 -17.76 -3.48
N ALA A 803 -14.25 -17.82 -2.67
CA ALA A 803 -14.18 -18.67 -1.49
C ALA A 803 -14.90 -18.05 -0.28
N ALA A 804 -14.67 -16.76 -0.04
CA ALA A 804 -15.10 -16.04 1.16
C ALA A 804 -16.27 -15.06 0.95
N GLY A 805 -16.47 -14.57 -0.28
CA GLY A 805 -17.29 -13.39 -0.58
C GLY A 805 -16.42 -12.16 -0.82
N VAL A 806 -16.82 -11.27 -1.73
CA VAL A 806 -16.04 -10.06 -2.09
C VAL A 806 -15.84 -9.17 -0.87
N GLU A 807 -16.87 -9.09 -0.03
CA GLU A 807 -16.92 -8.30 1.18
C GLU A 807 -16.10 -8.86 2.33
N LYS A 808 -15.42 -10.01 2.17
CA LYS A 808 -14.59 -10.65 3.20
C LYS A 808 -13.14 -10.85 2.76
N VAL A 809 -12.74 -10.19 1.68
CA VAL A 809 -11.39 -10.30 1.11
C VAL A 809 -10.80 -8.90 1.03
N TYR A 810 -9.73 -8.66 1.79
CA TYR A 810 -9.16 -7.32 1.92
C TYR A 810 -7.64 -7.31 1.78
N GLU A 811 -7.15 -6.21 1.22
CA GLU A 811 -5.72 -5.91 1.27
C GLU A 811 -5.35 -5.39 2.67
N ILE A 812 -4.21 -5.82 3.20
CA ILE A 812 -3.67 -5.38 4.50
C ILE A 812 -2.31 -4.71 4.31
N ASN A 813 -1.87 -4.00 5.34
CA ASN A 813 -0.49 -3.54 5.43
C ASN A 813 0.47 -4.72 5.62
N ALA A 814 1.73 -4.49 5.27
CA ALA A 814 2.78 -5.45 5.52
C ALA A 814 2.99 -5.72 7.01
N ILE A 815 3.40 -6.94 7.34
CA ILE A 815 3.70 -7.39 8.69
C ILE A 815 5.21 -7.58 8.81
N THR A 816 5.83 -7.14 9.90
CA THR A 816 7.30 -7.21 10.07
C THR A 816 7.80 -8.57 10.58
N GLY A 817 6.93 -9.58 10.63
CA GLY A 817 7.31 -10.97 10.78
C GLY A 817 8.04 -11.46 9.52
N ALA A 818 8.67 -12.62 9.62
CA ALA A 818 9.32 -13.29 8.50
C ALA A 818 8.66 -14.66 8.31
N GLU A 819 8.66 -15.16 7.08
CA GLU A 819 8.09 -16.45 6.71
C GLU A 819 8.95 -17.08 5.62
N ASP A 820 9.37 -18.31 5.82
CA ASP A 820 10.34 -18.96 4.95
C ASP A 820 9.74 -19.40 3.59
N PHE A 821 8.42 -19.34 3.40
CA PHE A 821 7.76 -19.45 2.09
C PHE A 821 8.41 -18.52 1.04
N ALA A 822 9.02 -17.43 1.49
CA ALA A 822 9.83 -16.51 0.69
C ALA A 822 10.91 -17.21 -0.14
N PHE A 823 11.51 -18.33 0.32
CA PHE A 823 12.51 -19.07 -0.44
C PHE A 823 11.94 -19.71 -1.70
N TYR A 824 10.67 -20.12 -1.72
CA TYR A 824 10.01 -20.54 -2.96
C TYR A 824 9.78 -19.34 -3.89
N GLN A 825 9.35 -18.20 -3.32
CA GLN A 825 9.03 -16.99 -4.07
C GLN A 825 10.24 -16.35 -4.75
N LYS A 826 11.47 -16.62 -4.26
CA LYS A 826 12.71 -16.22 -4.95
C LYS A 826 12.92 -16.95 -6.27
N GLU A 827 12.39 -18.17 -6.41
CA GLU A 827 12.61 -19.00 -7.59
C GLU A 827 11.44 -18.95 -8.58
N ILE A 828 10.22 -18.77 -8.09
CA ILE A 828 8.98 -18.81 -8.88
C ILE A 828 7.92 -17.82 -8.36
N PRO A 829 6.98 -17.36 -9.20
CA PRO A 829 5.84 -16.57 -8.74
C PRO A 829 5.03 -17.31 -7.66
N GLY A 830 4.81 -16.66 -6.52
CA GLY A 830 4.03 -17.23 -5.43
C GLY A 830 3.00 -16.26 -4.88
N PHE A 831 1.91 -16.81 -4.34
CA PHE A 831 0.87 -16.04 -3.67
C PHE A 831 0.50 -16.66 -2.31
N PHE A 832 0.85 -15.92 -1.26
CA PHE A 832 0.63 -16.22 0.15
C PHE A 832 -0.45 -15.28 0.73
N PHE A 833 -1.37 -15.83 1.51
CA PHE A 833 -2.49 -15.06 2.07
C PHE A 833 -2.84 -15.57 3.47
N PHE A 834 -3.56 -14.75 4.24
CA PHE A 834 -3.99 -15.12 5.57
C PHE A 834 -5.45 -15.58 5.59
N LEU A 835 -5.72 -16.62 6.38
CA LEU A 835 -7.06 -17.13 6.69
C LEU A 835 -7.45 -16.71 8.11
N GLY A 836 -8.56 -16.00 8.27
CA GLY A 836 -9.02 -15.61 9.61
C GLY A 836 -9.39 -16.80 10.50
N GLY A 837 -8.86 -16.78 11.73
CA GLY A 837 -9.08 -17.80 12.76
C GLY A 837 -9.68 -17.26 14.06
N MET A 838 -9.99 -15.96 14.16
CA MET A 838 -10.55 -15.37 15.37
C MET A 838 -12.06 -15.62 15.47
N SER A 839 -12.52 -16.14 16.61
CA SER A 839 -13.95 -16.33 16.87
C SER A 839 -14.72 -14.99 16.79
N PRO A 840 -15.97 -14.97 16.29
CA PRO A 840 -16.76 -13.73 16.14
C PRO A 840 -17.01 -12.96 17.44
N ASP A 841 -17.02 -13.66 18.58
CA ASP A 841 -17.29 -13.08 19.91
C ASP A 841 -16.02 -12.59 20.63
N MET A 842 -14.84 -12.76 20.02
CA MET A 842 -13.56 -12.36 20.60
C MET A 842 -13.23 -10.89 20.30
N ASP A 843 -12.74 -10.19 21.32
CA ASP A 843 -12.19 -8.84 21.17
C ASP A 843 -10.84 -8.92 20.44
N PRO A 844 -10.67 -8.30 19.25
CA PRO A 844 -9.42 -8.36 18.50
C PRO A 844 -8.20 -7.87 19.28
N ALA A 845 -8.39 -6.92 20.21
CA ALA A 845 -7.30 -6.41 21.05
C ALA A 845 -6.85 -7.41 22.13
N LYS A 846 -7.61 -8.48 22.36
CA LYS A 846 -7.35 -9.52 23.37
C LYS A 846 -7.16 -10.90 22.75
N ALA A 847 -7.25 -11.01 21.43
CA ALA A 847 -7.05 -12.26 20.73
C ALA A 847 -5.63 -12.78 21.00
N PRO A 848 -5.46 -14.02 21.50
CA PRO A 848 -4.14 -14.59 21.69
C PRO A 848 -3.36 -14.63 20.37
N SER A 849 -2.23 -13.93 20.35
CA SER A 849 -1.36 -13.87 19.18
C SER A 849 -0.69 -15.23 18.94
N HIS A 850 -0.20 -15.44 17.71
CA HIS A 850 0.75 -16.49 17.39
C HIS A 850 1.93 -16.51 18.36
N HIS A 851 2.47 -17.71 18.58
CA HIS A 851 3.62 -18.02 19.42
C HIS A 851 3.38 -17.78 20.92
N THR A 852 2.13 -17.55 21.32
CA THR A 852 1.76 -17.44 22.73
C THR A 852 1.23 -18.77 23.28
N PRO A 853 1.43 -19.06 24.58
CA PRO A 853 0.86 -20.25 25.23
C PRO A 853 -0.66 -20.37 25.18
N ASP A 854 -1.34 -19.26 24.90
CA ASP A 854 -2.80 -19.14 24.89
C ASP A 854 -3.36 -19.10 23.46
N PHE A 855 -2.51 -19.30 22.45
CA PHE A 855 -2.91 -19.32 21.04
C PHE A 855 -4.14 -20.22 20.84
N ILE A 856 -5.15 -19.66 20.18
CA ILE A 856 -6.41 -20.33 19.89
C ILE A 856 -6.96 -19.81 18.56
N ILE A 857 -7.63 -20.70 17.84
CA ILE A 857 -8.32 -20.41 16.59
C ILE A 857 -9.67 -21.12 16.57
N ASP A 858 -10.59 -20.54 15.82
CA ASP A 858 -11.92 -21.07 15.56
C ASP A 858 -11.92 -21.88 14.25
N GLU A 859 -12.11 -23.19 14.41
CA GLU A 859 -12.00 -24.17 13.33
C GLU A 859 -13.14 -24.06 12.30
N ALA A 860 -14.23 -23.33 12.60
CA ALA A 860 -15.34 -23.10 11.67
C ALA A 860 -14.92 -22.29 10.42
N GLY A 861 -13.75 -21.63 10.46
CA GLY A 861 -13.16 -20.94 9.32
C GLY A 861 -12.52 -21.87 8.27
N PHE A 862 -12.21 -23.13 8.60
CA PHE A 862 -11.36 -24.00 7.77
C PHE A 862 -11.94 -24.30 6.39
N VAL A 863 -13.26 -24.42 6.27
CA VAL A 863 -13.92 -24.59 4.96
C VAL A 863 -13.61 -23.44 4.00
N THR A 864 -13.37 -22.22 4.51
CA THR A 864 -12.98 -21.06 3.69
C THR A 864 -11.57 -21.23 3.15
N GLY A 865 -10.62 -21.70 3.98
CA GLY A 865 -9.26 -22.03 3.58
C GLY A 865 -9.21 -23.14 2.51
N VAL A 866 -9.97 -24.23 2.71
CA VAL A 866 -10.09 -25.32 1.73
C VAL A 866 -10.62 -24.80 0.39
N LYS A 867 -11.70 -24.00 0.40
CA LYS A 867 -12.26 -23.39 -0.82
C LYS A 867 -11.26 -22.45 -1.50
N ALA A 868 -10.54 -21.63 -0.74
CA ALA A 868 -9.56 -20.69 -1.28
C ALA A 868 -8.47 -21.44 -2.05
N MET A 869 -7.85 -22.44 -1.44
CA MET A 869 -6.81 -23.25 -2.09
C MET A 869 -7.33 -24.02 -3.30
N LEU A 870 -8.54 -24.59 -3.23
CA LEU A 870 -9.17 -25.24 -4.39
C LEU A 870 -9.40 -24.26 -5.54
N ASN A 871 -9.98 -23.09 -5.26
CA ASN A 871 -10.28 -22.07 -6.26
C ASN A 871 -9.01 -21.50 -6.90
N LEU A 872 -7.98 -21.18 -6.12
CA LEU A 872 -6.68 -20.75 -6.63
C LEU A 872 -6.09 -21.77 -7.61
N THR A 873 -6.12 -23.04 -7.21
CA THR A 873 -5.57 -24.15 -8.00
C THR A 873 -6.30 -24.30 -9.34
N VAL A 874 -7.64 -24.39 -9.32
CA VAL A 874 -8.40 -24.61 -10.57
C VAL A 874 -8.46 -23.37 -11.46
N ASP A 875 -8.59 -22.18 -10.88
CA ASP A 875 -8.62 -20.94 -11.67
C ASP A 875 -7.27 -20.70 -12.36
N TYR A 876 -6.14 -20.92 -11.66
CA TYR A 876 -4.81 -20.84 -12.29
C TYR A 876 -4.63 -21.91 -13.37
N MET A 877 -5.05 -23.14 -13.09
CA MET A 877 -4.98 -24.26 -14.03
C MET A 877 -5.67 -23.93 -15.36
N PHE A 878 -6.87 -23.36 -15.32
CA PHE A 878 -7.67 -23.09 -16.51
C PHE A 878 -7.48 -21.69 -17.11
N ALA A 879 -6.70 -20.82 -16.47
CA ALA A 879 -6.37 -19.53 -17.04
C ALA A 879 -5.67 -19.68 -18.40
N LYS A 880 -6.03 -18.81 -19.36
CA LYS A 880 -5.25 -18.65 -20.60
C LYS A 880 -3.86 -18.09 -20.21
N LYS A 881 -2.82 -18.63 -20.84
CA LYS A 881 -1.47 -18.06 -20.77
C LYS A 881 -1.46 -16.71 -21.47
#